data_AF-A0A1Q6ZVM7-F1
#
_entry.id   AF-A0A1Q6ZVM7-F1
#
_cell.length_a   1.000
_cell.length_b   1.000
_cell.length_c   1.000
_cell.angle_alpha   90.00
_cell.angle_beta   90.00
_cell.angle_gamma   90.00
#
_symmetry.space_group_name_H-M   'P 1'
#
loop_
_entity.id
_entity.type
_entity.pdbx_description
1 polymer ?
#
loop_
_entity_poly.entity_id
_entity_poly.type
_entity_poly.pdbx_seq_one_letter_code
_entity_poly.pdbx_strand_id
1 'polypeptide(L)'
;MQDSINRWLHTRRYSIIASLAILVLLVSSIVIIPRSISIYAQSAHGSGGPNSHYVPSTAFGDTDDLPNGSIKTKRFGLAAGNASITGVVKDASTGSPVANAQVGISAGQVGSTAQYTTTGSDGSYSFSGIASGTYNLSAWRYTINGTQPMYKDAQQVGINVSSSQAANFNLTPVAVPGSRSVPAGRAKNLIIADYDETYHESWFSDAQSMVNNSPATHQLAQNGVLATETWTQYGWSPIDHYQIAVGSYPAWRTPDAPGKVWGQPDGLDTNIWYGGTEQFGQESIFDVAKSYGMNTAVIGGNDYPTGHITDSNVDQITLGQNIKGVPTQWVTEVENFITAHASNPNGFLIYMPITEAEGRSVESTSPDDSSSQGLYQQASSWDDQAFGRLQTWLQQNNYTGNTAVSITADEAQNDHTSFDNFYGLGSTGQGTTRHVPFVFSGPGIVSRQTYGTNMGIDDMSANYMFALGLPAPVDSRGHVITSFFTSGSNPTPTATNTPTSTATVTSTATATPTNPPTATSTPPQGSNLVQNSGFEASSNTWVYRGANHPRRSTTQAHSGSYSLKLGSNSGQQGDSTAYQLVTIPGGAKSANLTFYYWPASNDSSTYAWQEADIVNSSGTIIQQLFRNTTNDRSWIQMNFDLSSYAGQTIGIQFLDHENANGGAYHNYMYVDDVSLTAR
;
A
#
# COMPACT_ATOMS: atom_id res chain seq x y z
N MET A 1 31.28 34.91 82.43
CA MET A 1 29.88 34.42 82.50
C MET A 1 29.03 34.91 81.32
N GLN A 2 29.20 36.15 80.86
CA GLN A 2 28.47 36.71 79.70
C GLN A 2 28.87 36.06 78.35
N ASP A 3 30.16 35.78 78.13
CA ASP A 3 30.64 35.19 76.87
C ASP A 3 30.30 33.70 76.68
N SER A 4 30.04 32.98 77.78
CA SER A 4 29.54 31.61 77.75
C SER A 4 28.05 31.57 77.44
N ILE A 5 27.29 32.57 77.91
CA ILE A 5 25.86 32.73 77.59
C ILE A 5 25.67 33.15 76.12
N ASN A 6 26.51 34.05 75.61
CA ASN A 6 26.44 34.47 74.21
C ASN A 6 26.82 33.36 73.23
N ARG A 7 27.83 32.52 73.55
CA ARG A 7 28.15 31.33 72.75
C ARG A 7 27.04 30.29 72.80
N TRP A 8 26.43 30.06 73.96
CA TRP A 8 25.29 29.14 74.12
C TRP A 8 24.03 29.62 73.36
N LEU A 9 23.77 30.93 73.34
CA LEU A 9 22.68 31.54 72.57
C LEU A 9 22.96 31.50 71.06
N HIS A 10 24.23 31.63 70.63
CA HIS A 10 24.58 31.56 69.21
C HIS A 10 24.43 30.14 68.63
N THR A 11 24.93 29.11 69.30
CA THR A 11 24.76 27.71 68.81
C THR A 11 23.30 27.29 68.80
N ARG A 12 22.49 27.67 69.80
CA ARG A 12 21.04 27.40 69.76
C ARG A 12 20.30 28.16 68.67
N ARG A 13 20.70 29.39 68.33
CA ARG A 13 20.11 30.13 67.21
C ARG A 13 20.37 29.44 65.87
N TYR A 14 21.58 28.92 65.63
CA TYR A 14 21.85 28.15 64.41
C TYR A 14 21.15 26.79 64.38
N SER A 15 21.04 26.09 65.51
CA SER A 15 20.29 24.82 65.59
C SER A 15 18.79 25.03 65.40
N ILE A 16 18.22 26.13 65.90
CA ILE A 16 16.79 26.46 65.72
C ILE A 16 16.52 26.91 64.28
N ILE A 17 17.39 27.71 63.67
CA ILE A 17 17.26 28.14 62.27
C ILE A 17 17.44 26.95 61.31
N ALA A 18 18.40 26.05 61.55
CA ALA A 18 18.58 24.84 60.76
C ALA A 18 17.40 23.86 60.91
N SER A 19 16.83 23.73 62.12
CA SER A 19 15.64 22.90 62.36
C SER A 19 14.39 23.50 61.71
N LEU A 20 14.24 24.83 61.72
CA LEU A 20 13.16 25.53 61.01
C LEU A 20 13.31 25.44 59.49
N ALA A 21 14.53 25.52 58.94
CA ALA A 21 14.77 25.35 57.51
C ALA A 21 14.49 23.91 57.04
N ILE A 22 14.87 22.90 57.83
CA ILE A 22 14.56 21.49 57.57
C ILE A 22 13.05 21.23 57.72
N LEU A 23 12.38 21.82 58.71
CA LEU A 23 10.93 21.72 58.87
C LEU A 23 10.17 22.43 57.75
N VAL A 24 10.64 23.59 57.27
CA VAL A 24 10.06 24.27 56.09
C VAL A 24 10.29 23.46 54.82
N LEU A 25 11.46 22.81 54.64
CA LEU A 25 11.69 21.91 53.51
C LEU A 25 10.87 20.61 53.59
N LEU A 26 10.64 20.06 54.79
CA LEU A 26 9.76 18.90 55.02
C LEU A 26 8.28 19.24 54.85
N VAL A 27 7.84 20.41 55.32
CA VAL A 27 6.46 20.89 55.09
C VAL A 27 6.27 21.31 53.63
N SER A 28 7.29 21.86 52.96
CA SER A 28 7.24 22.14 51.52
C SER A 28 7.22 20.84 50.71
N SER A 29 7.92 19.78 51.11
CA SER A 29 7.84 18.48 50.43
C SER A 29 6.56 17.71 50.74
N ILE A 30 5.96 17.88 51.93
CA ILE A 30 4.64 17.31 52.28
C ILE A 30 3.46 18.13 51.70
N VAL A 31 3.66 19.40 51.34
CA VAL A 31 2.65 20.26 50.70
C VAL A 31 2.81 20.35 49.18
N ILE A 32 3.98 19.97 48.63
CA ILE A 32 4.24 19.93 47.17
C ILE A 32 4.26 18.48 46.63
N ILE A 33 4.31 17.44 47.49
CA ILE A 33 4.20 16.02 47.12
C ILE A 33 3.07 15.39 47.98
N PRO A 34 1.82 15.85 47.82
CA PRO A 34 0.93 15.29 46.80
C PRO A 34 0.02 16.36 46.17
N ARG A 35 0.39 16.84 44.98
CA ARG A 35 -0.52 17.49 44.02
C ARG A 35 -0.38 16.86 42.63
N SER A 36 -0.43 15.53 42.62
CA SER A 36 -0.74 14.75 41.42
C SER A 36 -1.34 13.44 41.93
N ILE A 37 -2.65 13.42 42.17
CA ILE A 37 -3.55 12.25 42.20
C ILE A 37 -4.96 12.76 42.57
N SER A 38 -5.89 12.58 41.63
CA SER A 38 -7.35 12.45 41.77
C SER A 38 -8.16 13.58 42.44
N ILE A 39 -8.59 14.55 41.63
CA ILE A 39 -9.99 15.03 41.61
C ILE A 39 -10.38 15.38 40.16
N TYR A 40 -10.95 14.42 39.45
CA TYR A 40 -12.03 14.67 38.48
C TYR A 40 -13.03 13.53 38.66
N ALA A 41 -13.88 13.67 39.68
CA ALA A 41 -15.11 12.92 39.80
C ALA A 41 -16.26 13.90 39.61
N GLN A 42 -17.08 13.62 38.60
CA GLN A 42 -18.51 13.95 38.48
C GLN A 42 -18.96 15.38 38.82
N SER A 43 -19.31 16.13 37.77
CA SER A 43 -20.44 17.06 37.81
C SER A 43 -21.41 16.75 36.68
N ALA A 44 -22.57 16.22 37.05
CA ALA A 44 -23.74 16.07 36.19
C ALA A 44 -24.20 17.43 35.65
N HIS A 45 -24.52 17.50 34.37
CA HIS A 45 -25.35 18.57 33.80
C HIS A 45 -26.63 17.98 33.21
N GLY A 46 -27.71 18.11 33.98
CA GLY A 46 -28.99 18.66 33.56
C GLY A 46 -29.72 18.04 32.36
N SER A 47 -30.78 17.31 32.67
CA SER A 47 -31.92 17.01 31.80
C SER A 47 -32.58 18.25 31.16
N GLY A 48 -32.81 18.21 29.83
CA GLY A 48 -34.05 18.68 29.19
C GLY A 48 -34.03 19.97 28.33
N GLY A 49 -34.11 19.79 27.00
CA GLY A 49 -34.85 20.65 26.04
C GLY A 49 -34.04 21.49 25.02
N PRO A 50 -34.62 21.87 23.86
CA PRO A 50 -35.32 21.08 22.85
C PRO A 50 -34.61 21.22 21.49
N ASN A 51 -33.67 20.34 21.17
CA ASN A 51 -33.27 20.13 19.78
C ASN A 51 -33.48 18.65 19.50
N SER A 52 -34.41 18.38 18.59
CA SER A 52 -34.95 17.07 18.30
C SER A 52 -33.86 16.02 18.16
N HIS A 53 -33.88 15.10 19.12
CA HIS A 53 -33.17 13.84 19.12
C HIS A 53 -33.40 13.11 17.78
N TYR A 54 -32.32 12.90 17.03
CA TYR A 54 -32.26 11.80 16.08
C TYR A 54 -31.81 10.54 16.82
N VAL A 55 -32.44 9.44 16.43
CA VAL A 55 -32.48 8.10 17.01
C VAL A 55 -31.42 7.24 16.29
N PRO A 56 -30.81 6.23 16.94
CA PRO A 56 -29.50 5.70 16.57
C PRO A 56 -29.53 4.96 15.24
N SER A 57 -28.54 5.20 14.37
CA SER A 57 -28.23 4.28 13.28
C SER A 57 -27.20 3.27 13.78
N THR A 58 -27.59 2.00 13.70
CA THR A 58 -26.79 0.82 14.03
C THR A 58 -25.85 0.46 12.88
N ALA A 59 -25.03 1.39 12.38
CA ALA A 59 -24.24 1.12 11.19
C ALA A 59 -22.92 1.88 11.20
N PHE A 60 -21.95 1.35 11.94
CA PHE A 60 -20.51 1.52 11.71
C PHE A 60 -19.89 0.12 11.78
N GLY A 61 -18.64 -0.04 11.37
CA GLY A 61 -17.93 -1.31 11.39
C GLY A 61 -17.74 -1.98 10.04
N ASP A 62 -16.84 -2.95 10.03
CA ASP A 62 -16.42 -3.73 8.87
C ASP A 62 -17.54 -4.73 8.44
N THR A 63 -17.19 -5.77 7.67
CA THR A 63 -18.18 -6.73 7.18
C THR A 63 -18.87 -7.58 8.25
N ASP A 64 -18.30 -7.72 9.45
CA ASP A 64 -18.83 -8.57 10.52
C ASP A 64 -19.64 -7.78 11.59
N ASP A 65 -19.47 -6.46 11.63
CA ASP A 65 -20.22 -5.50 12.44
C ASP A 65 -21.58 -5.08 11.86
N LEU A 66 -21.92 -5.52 10.65
CA LEU A 66 -23.23 -5.25 10.09
C LEU A 66 -24.31 -5.97 10.93
N PRO A 67 -25.27 -5.25 11.56
CA PRO A 67 -26.38 -5.93 12.20
C PRO A 67 -27.06 -6.81 11.17
N ASN A 68 -27.58 -7.96 11.60
CA ASN A 68 -28.33 -8.88 10.76
C ASN A 68 -29.53 -8.12 10.12
N GLY A 69 -29.34 -7.57 8.92
CA GLY A 69 -30.22 -6.53 8.35
C GLY A 69 -29.56 -5.23 7.86
N SER A 70 -28.25 -5.22 7.60
CA SER A 70 -27.45 -4.10 7.04
C SER A 70 -28.24 -3.18 6.09
N ILE A 71 -28.09 -1.85 6.25
CA ILE A 71 -28.44 -0.91 5.18
C ILE A 71 -27.43 -1.12 4.05
N LYS A 72 -27.68 -2.15 3.25
CA LYS A 72 -27.09 -2.30 1.92
C LYS A 72 -27.73 -1.21 1.09
N THR A 73 -27.14 -0.02 1.00
CA THR A 73 -27.42 0.85 -0.14
C THR A 73 -27.19 -0.03 -1.36
N LYS A 74 -28.27 -0.37 -2.06
CA LYS A 74 -28.23 -1.31 -3.17
C LYS A 74 -27.29 -0.70 -4.21
N ARG A 75 -26.12 -1.32 -4.36
CA ARG A 75 -25.19 -0.93 -5.41
C ARG A 75 -25.86 -1.06 -6.75
N PHE A 76 -25.64 -0.06 -7.59
CA PHE A 76 -26.10 -0.08 -8.95
C PHE A 76 -24.94 0.27 -9.88
N GLY A 77 -24.75 -0.58 -10.89
CA GLY A 77 -23.89 -0.29 -12.01
C GLY A 77 -24.58 0.65 -13.00
N LEU A 78 -23.89 0.92 -14.10
CA LEU A 78 -24.47 1.70 -15.18
C LEU A 78 -25.70 0.98 -15.73
N ALA A 79 -26.82 1.69 -15.85
CA ALA A 79 -28.01 1.15 -16.49
C ALA A 79 -27.70 0.82 -17.96
N ALA A 80 -28.24 -0.30 -18.45
CA ALA A 80 -28.07 -0.70 -19.84
C ALA A 80 -28.88 0.20 -20.79
N GLY A 81 -28.36 0.42 -21.99
CA GLY A 81 -29.03 1.18 -23.04
C GLY A 81 -28.28 1.14 -24.36
N ASN A 82 -28.53 2.12 -25.22
CA ASN A 82 -27.97 2.17 -26.58
C ASN A 82 -26.96 3.31 -26.76
N ALA A 83 -26.55 3.96 -25.67
CA ALA A 83 -25.60 5.05 -25.66
C ALA A 83 -24.16 4.55 -25.50
N SER A 84 -23.20 5.43 -25.80
CA SER A 84 -21.77 5.16 -25.63
C SER A 84 -20.99 6.42 -25.28
N ILE A 85 -19.92 6.26 -24.49
CA ILE A 85 -18.85 7.26 -24.37
C ILE A 85 -17.58 6.67 -24.97
N THR A 86 -16.95 7.39 -25.88
CA THR A 86 -15.65 7.00 -26.46
C THR A 86 -14.66 8.15 -26.34
N GLY A 87 -13.37 7.83 -26.45
CA GLY A 87 -12.37 8.88 -26.44
C GLY A 87 -10.97 8.37 -26.67
N VAL A 88 -10.03 9.31 -26.64
CA VAL A 88 -8.60 9.06 -26.68
C VAL A 88 -7.94 9.72 -25.47
N VAL A 89 -7.06 8.99 -24.80
CA VAL A 89 -6.19 9.50 -23.75
C VAL A 89 -4.83 9.86 -24.36
N LYS A 90 -4.35 11.07 -24.09
CA LYS A 90 -3.09 11.59 -24.63
C LYS A 90 -2.21 12.14 -23.52
N ASP A 91 -0.91 12.14 -23.78
CA ASP A 91 0.07 12.86 -22.98
C ASP A 91 -0.12 14.35 -23.24
N ALA A 92 -0.40 15.12 -22.20
CA ALA A 92 -0.64 16.56 -22.29
C ALA A 92 0.58 17.35 -22.80
N SER A 93 1.79 16.81 -22.61
CA SER A 93 3.04 17.46 -23.01
C SER A 93 3.42 17.16 -24.46
N THR A 94 3.25 15.91 -24.91
CA THR A 94 3.68 15.49 -26.25
C THR A 94 2.53 15.38 -27.26
N GLY A 95 1.28 15.31 -26.80
CA GLY A 95 0.11 15.02 -27.62
C GLY A 95 0.03 13.57 -28.10
N SER A 96 0.98 12.71 -27.69
CA SER A 96 1.04 11.29 -28.07
C SER A 96 -0.07 10.50 -27.37
N PRO A 97 -0.58 9.41 -27.99
CA PRO A 97 -1.52 8.54 -27.31
C PRO A 97 -0.88 7.88 -26.08
N VAL A 98 -1.65 7.75 -25.00
CA VAL A 98 -1.24 7.03 -23.80
C VAL A 98 -1.89 5.66 -23.83
N ALA A 99 -1.09 4.64 -24.08
CA ALA A 99 -1.52 3.26 -23.98
C ALA A 99 -1.53 2.78 -22.53
N ASN A 100 -2.34 1.75 -22.24
CA ASN A 100 -2.46 1.13 -20.92
C ASN A 100 -2.85 2.11 -19.78
N ALA A 101 -3.46 3.25 -20.08
CA ALA A 101 -4.12 4.06 -19.08
C ALA A 101 -5.44 3.41 -18.68
N GLN A 102 -5.75 3.44 -17.39
CA GLN A 102 -7.06 3.07 -16.87
C GLN A 102 -8.01 4.24 -17.09
N VAL A 103 -9.24 3.92 -17.49
CA VAL A 103 -10.35 4.87 -17.55
C VAL A 103 -11.49 4.28 -16.75
N GLY A 104 -11.97 5.03 -15.76
CA GLY A 104 -13.16 4.69 -14.97
C GLY A 104 -14.35 5.55 -15.38
N ILE A 105 -15.55 4.97 -15.34
CA ILE A 105 -16.83 5.67 -15.54
C ILE A 105 -17.81 5.32 -14.42
N SER A 106 -18.44 6.33 -13.82
CA SER A 106 -19.46 6.17 -12.78
C SER A 106 -20.66 7.08 -13.03
N ALA A 107 -21.82 6.73 -12.46
CA ALA A 107 -22.98 7.62 -12.41
C ALA A 107 -22.77 8.83 -11.49
N GLY A 108 -21.71 8.86 -10.66
CA GLY A 108 -21.39 9.99 -9.79
C GLY A 108 -22.42 10.21 -8.67
N GLN A 109 -23.11 9.13 -8.27
CA GLN A 109 -24.14 9.12 -7.23
C GLN A 109 -23.73 8.19 -6.09
N VAL A 110 -24.22 8.47 -4.88
CA VAL A 110 -24.02 7.60 -3.70
C VAL A 110 -24.48 6.17 -4.03
N GLY A 111 -23.64 5.17 -3.75
CA GLY A 111 -23.90 3.75 -4.03
C GLY A 111 -23.71 3.30 -5.49
N SER A 112 -23.20 4.17 -6.37
CA SER A 112 -22.86 3.77 -7.74
C SER A 112 -21.51 3.05 -7.81
N THR A 113 -21.44 1.97 -8.60
CA THR A 113 -20.18 1.29 -8.94
C THR A 113 -19.62 1.83 -10.25
N ALA A 114 -18.31 2.03 -10.37
CA ALA A 114 -17.72 2.33 -11.68
C ALA A 114 -17.51 1.07 -12.52
N GLN A 115 -17.41 1.30 -13.82
CA GLN A 115 -16.82 0.36 -14.76
C GLN A 115 -15.46 0.90 -15.21
N TYR A 116 -14.56 -0.02 -15.56
CA TYR A 116 -13.20 0.32 -15.98
C TYR A 116 -12.92 -0.24 -17.37
N THR A 117 -12.05 0.45 -18.10
CA THR A 117 -11.46 -0.03 -19.33
C THR A 117 -10.03 0.45 -19.43
N THR A 118 -9.21 -0.26 -20.19
CA THR A 118 -7.82 0.09 -20.44
C THR A 118 -7.68 0.60 -21.86
N THR A 119 -7.00 1.74 -22.04
CA THR A 119 -6.78 2.33 -23.36
C THR A 119 -5.94 1.41 -24.25
N GLY A 120 -6.28 1.34 -25.53
CA GLY A 120 -5.49 0.67 -26.57
C GLY A 120 -4.15 1.36 -26.85
N SER A 121 -3.35 0.79 -27.76
CA SER A 121 -2.04 1.33 -28.15
C SER A 121 -2.10 2.71 -28.82
N ASP A 122 -3.26 3.06 -29.38
CA ASP A 122 -3.59 4.36 -29.96
C ASP A 122 -4.26 5.31 -28.94
N GLY A 123 -4.29 4.93 -27.65
CA GLY A 123 -4.90 5.68 -26.56
C GLY A 123 -6.42 5.63 -26.54
N SER A 124 -7.06 4.87 -27.45
CA SER A 124 -8.52 4.82 -27.55
C SER A 124 -9.15 4.03 -26.40
N TYR A 125 -10.34 4.44 -25.98
CA TYR A 125 -11.18 3.73 -25.02
C TYR A 125 -12.68 3.86 -25.37
N SER A 126 -13.51 2.96 -24.84
CA SER A 126 -14.94 2.95 -25.10
C SER A 126 -15.74 2.31 -23.96
N PHE A 127 -16.84 2.97 -23.59
CA PHE A 127 -17.94 2.40 -22.82
C PHE A 127 -19.18 2.39 -23.69
N SER A 128 -19.71 1.22 -24.00
CA SER A 128 -20.88 1.04 -24.88
C SER A 128 -22.00 0.29 -24.16
N GLY A 129 -23.22 0.40 -24.68
CA GLY A 129 -24.37 -0.29 -24.11
C GLY A 129 -24.90 0.34 -22.83
N ILE A 130 -24.61 1.63 -22.60
CA ILE A 130 -25.07 2.38 -21.42
C ILE A 130 -26.36 3.13 -21.71
N ALA A 131 -27.12 3.45 -20.67
CA ALA A 131 -28.31 4.29 -20.76
C ALA A 131 -27.93 5.75 -21.09
N SER A 132 -28.90 6.51 -21.58
CA SER A 132 -28.74 7.97 -21.59
C SER A 132 -28.72 8.50 -20.16
N GLY A 133 -27.82 9.41 -19.84
CA GLY A 133 -27.65 9.91 -18.49
C GLY A 133 -26.49 10.86 -18.36
N THR A 134 -26.12 11.15 -17.11
CA THR A 134 -24.98 11.99 -16.76
C THR A 134 -23.94 11.13 -16.04
N TYR A 135 -22.68 11.21 -16.46
CA TYR A 135 -21.61 10.36 -15.96
C TYR A 135 -20.36 11.16 -15.56
N ASN A 136 -19.62 10.63 -14.60
CA ASN A 136 -18.29 11.09 -14.22
C ASN A 136 -17.25 10.09 -14.71
N LEU A 137 -16.17 10.60 -15.31
CA LEU A 137 -15.05 9.79 -15.77
C LEU A 137 -13.75 10.27 -15.13
N SER A 138 -12.84 9.34 -14.89
CA SER A 138 -11.44 9.64 -14.57
C SER A 138 -10.53 8.76 -15.42
N ALA A 139 -9.36 9.26 -15.80
CA ALA A 139 -8.34 8.51 -16.52
C ALA A 139 -6.97 8.74 -15.88
N TRP A 140 -6.18 7.68 -15.68
CA TRP A 140 -4.87 7.73 -15.01
C TRP A 140 -3.96 6.57 -15.46
N ARG A 141 -2.68 6.62 -15.06
CA ARG A 141 -1.77 5.47 -15.17
C ARG A 141 -0.64 5.56 -14.15
N TYR A 142 -0.80 4.90 -13.00
CA TYR A 142 0.24 4.84 -11.95
C TYR A 142 1.02 3.52 -11.95
N THR A 143 0.61 2.52 -12.74
CA THR A 143 1.40 1.29 -12.92
C THR A 143 2.71 1.59 -13.65
N ILE A 144 3.84 1.26 -13.03
CA ILE A 144 5.15 1.41 -13.66
C ILE A 144 5.38 0.20 -14.56
N ASN A 145 5.63 0.49 -15.84
CA ASN A 145 6.08 -0.50 -16.79
C ASN A 145 7.41 -0.04 -17.42
N GLY A 146 8.52 -0.48 -16.83
CA GLY A 146 9.86 -0.02 -17.21
C GLY A 146 10.09 1.46 -16.89
N THR A 147 10.58 2.23 -17.88
CA THR A 147 10.88 3.67 -17.75
C THR A 147 9.77 4.57 -18.27
N GLN A 148 8.59 4.02 -18.58
CA GLN A 148 7.49 4.83 -19.07
C GLN A 148 7.02 5.82 -18.00
N PRO A 149 6.60 7.04 -18.38
CA PRO A 149 6.08 8.00 -17.41
C PRO A 149 4.82 7.44 -16.74
N MET A 150 4.65 7.71 -15.45
CA MET A 150 3.34 7.61 -14.83
C MET A 150 2.49 8.80 -15.31
N TYR A 151 1.18 8.73 -15.11
CA TYR A 151 0.28 9.80 -15.47
C TYR A 151 -0.70 10.03 -14.34
N LYS A 152 -0.73 11.29 -13.89
CA LYS A 152 -1.69 11.71 -12.89
C LYS A 152 -3.11 11.60 -13.43
N ASP A 153 -4.06 11.45 -12.53
CA ASP A 153 -5.44 11.39 -12.94
C ASP A 153 -5.94 12.69 -13.58
N ALA A 154 -6.92 12.54 -14.46
CA ALA A 154 -7.68 13.64 -15.02
C ALA A 154 -9.15 13.27 -15.03
N GLN A 155 -9.98 14.19 -14.54
CA GLN A 155 -11.39 13.94 -14.27
C GLN A 155 -12.28 14.77 -15.19
N GLN A 156 -13.41 14.21 -15.59
CA GLN A 156 -14.49 14.90 -16.28
C GLN A 156 -15.81 14.54 -15.61
N VAL A 157 -16.41 15.52 -14.95
CA VAL A 157 -17.63 15.37 -14.15
C VAL A 157 -18.83 15.90 -14.92
N GLY A 158 -19.97 15.22 -14.84
CA GLY A 158 -21.22 15.73 -15.40
C GLY A 158 -21.36 15.58 -16.93
N ILE A 159 -20.73 14.57 -17.53
CA ILE A 159 -20.83 14.33 -18.98
C ILE A 159 -22.25 13.85 -19.32
N ASN A 160 -22.99 14.66 -20.07
CA ASN A 160 -24.33 14.31 -20.53
C ASN A 160 -24.27 13.46 -21.80
N VAL A 161 -24.94 12.32 -21.79
CA VAL A 161 -24.95 11.33 -22.88
C VAL A 161 -26.38 11.02 -23.28
N SER A 162 -26.77 11.38 -24.50
CA SER A 162 -28.07 11.04 -25.09
C SER A 162 -28.00 9.92 -26.14
N SER A 163 -26.84 9.78 -26.79
CA SER A 163 -26.54 8.72 -27.76
C SER A 163 -25.04 8.40 -27.72
N SER A 164 -24.20 8.95 -28.60
CA SER A 164 -22.74 8.79 -28.53
C SER A 164 -22.08 10.11 -28.16
N GLN A 165 -21.18 10.07 -27.17
CA GLN A 165 -20.45 11.24 -26.69
C GLN A 165 -18.94 10.96 -26.72
N ALA A 166 -18.17 11.93 -27.22
CA ALA A 166 -16.72 11.89 -27.14
C ALA A 166 -16.23 12.57 -25.85
N ALA A 167 -15.29 11.93 -25.14
CA ALA A 167 -14.63 12.46 -23.95
C ALA A 167 -13.12 12.17 -24.04
N ASN A 168 -12.30 13.14 -24.43
CA ASN A 168 -10.85 12.94 -24.54
C ASN A 168 -10.14 13.41 -23.29
N PHE A 169 -9.08 12.73 -22.88
CA PHE A 169 -8.24 13.11 -21.74
C PHE A 169 -6.85 13.52 -22.19
N ASN A 170 -6.30 14.56 -21.56
CA ASN A 170 -4.90 14.94 -21.68
C ASN A 170 -4.26 14.77 -20.29
N LEU A 171 -3.51 13.70 -20.09
CA LEU A 171 -2.89 13.37 -18.80
C LEU A 171 -1.54 14.06 -18.66
N THR A 172 -1.26 14.57 -17.46
CA THR A 172 0.06 15.15 -17.18
C THR A 172 1.01 14.03 -16.76
N PRO A 173 2.17 13.86 -17.43
CA PRO A 173 3.13 12.85 -17.05
C PRO A 173 3.75 13.18 -15.68
N VAL A 174 3.93 12.13 -14.88
CA VAL A 174 4.71 12.09 -13.64
C VAL A 174 6.00 11.34 -13.97
N ALA A 175 7.13 11.93 -13.57
CA ALA A 175 8.45 11.37 -13.90
C ALA A 175 8.69 10.06 -13.16
N VAL A 176 9.39 9.13 -13.81
CA VAL A 176 9.85 7.86 -13.23
C VAL A 176 11.39 7.84 -13.32
N PRO A 177 12.10 8.48 -12.36
CA PRO A 177 13.56 8.61 -12.44
C PRO A 177 14.33 7.28 -12.43
N GLY A 178 13.72 6.21 -11.90
CA GLY A 178 14.30 4.87 -11.78
C GLY A 178 15.42 4.74 -10.74
N SER A 179 15.84 5.85 -10.14
CA SER A 179 16.86 5.88 -9.09
C SER A 179 16.76 7.16 -8.25
N ARG A 180 17.39 7.16 -7.08
CA ARG A 180 17.48 8.33 -6.19
C ARG A 180 18.85 8.44 -5.54
N SER A 181 19.30 9.67 -5.28
CA SER A 181 20.40 9.92 -4.37
C SER A 181 19.84 10.09 -2.96
N VAL A 182 20.35 9.34 -1.98
CA VAL A 182 20.01 9.53 -0.57
C VAL A 182 20.86 10.68 -0.01
N PRO A 183 20.27 11.82 0.39
CA PRO A 183 21.04 12.91 0.96
C PRO A 183 21.71 12.50 2.27
N ALA A 184 22.86 13.10 2.57
CA ALA A 184 23.55 12.86 3.84
C ALA A 184 22.63 13.20 5.02
N GLY A 185 22.55 12.30 6.00
CA GLY A 185 21.69 12.48 7.18
C GLY A 185 20.21 12.23 6.92
N ARG A 186 19.81 11.64 5.79
CA ARG A 186 18.44 11.18 5.53
C ARG A 186 18.34 9.66 5.60
N ALA A 187 17.12 9.18 5.81
CA ALA A 187 16.83 7.76 5.75
C ALA A 187 16.92 7.24 4.30
N LYS A 188 17.67 6.15 4.12
CA LYS A 188 17.67 5.38 2.87
C LYS A 188 16.40 4.53 2.77
N ASN A 189 15.97 3.98 3.90
CA ASN A 189 14.88 3.03 4.00
C ASN A 189 13.75 3.54 4.90
N LEU A 190 12.54 3.02 4.71
CA LEU A 190 11.39 3.26 5.56
C LEU A 190 10.72 1.94 5.94
N ILE A 191 10.36 1.80 7.22
CA ILE A 191 9.46 0.76 7.72
C ILE A 191 8.31 1.46 8.43
N ILE A 192 7.09 1.15 8.04
CA ILE A 192 5.86 1.59 8.70
C ILE A 192 5.31 0.36 9.41
N ALA A 193 5.41 0.32 10.73
CA ALA A 193 4.71 -0.64 11.56
C ALA A 193 3.32 -0.08 11.83
N ASP A 194 2.31 -0.77 11.32
CA ASP A 194 0.92 -0.42 11.48
C ASP A 194 0.27 -1.36 12.48
N TYR A 195 -0.24 -0.80 13.57
CA TYR A 195 -0.87 -1.54 14.64
C TYR A 195 -2.38 -1.39 14.51
N ASP A 196 -3.00 -2.42 13.98
CA ASP A 196 -4.44 -2.50 13.76
C ASP A 196 -5.20 -2.23 15.07
N GLU A 197 -6.35 -1.60 14.95
CA GLU A 197 -7.32 -1.32 16.02
C GLU A 197 -6.72 -0.70 17.32
N THR A 198 -5.63 0.06 17.24
CA THR A 198 -4.88 0.51 18.41
C THR A 198 -5.10 1.98 18.78
N TYR A 199 -5.45 2.22 20.05
CA TYR A 199 -5.57 3.57 20.61
C TYR A 199 -4.21 4.18 20.95
N HIS A 200 -4.04 5.47 20.66
CA HIS A 200 -2.88 6.24 21.14
C HIS A 200 -2.72 6.12 22.66
N GLU A 201 -3.83 6.32 23.37
CA GLU A 201 -3.84 6.46 24.81
C GLU A 201 -3.42 5.18 25.51
N SER A 202 -3.78 4.02 24.94
CA SER A 202 -3.41 2.72 25.47
C SER A 202 -1.92 2.60 25.69
N TRP A 203 -1.10 3.30 24.90
CA TRP A 203 0.34 3.13 24.92
C TRP A 203 1.06 4.26 25.62
N PHE A 204 0.53 5.48 25.57
CA PHE A 204 1.27 6.66 26.01
C PHE A 204 0.67 7.37 27.23
N SER A 205 -0.64 7.28 27.45
CA SER A 205 -1.30 8.01 28.54
C SER A 205 -1.91 7.11 29.61
N ASP A 206 -2.26 5.87 29.27
CA ASP A 206 -2.68 4.86 30.24
C ASP A 206 -1.59 3.79 30.39
N ALA A 207 -1.00 3.72 31.58
CA ALA A 207 0.02 2.71 31.88
C ALA A 207 -0.61 1.36 32.30
N GLN A 208 -1.92 1.29 32.51
CA GLN A 208 -2.64 0.10 32.95
C GLN A 208 -3.21 -0.71 31.77
N SER A 209 -3.29 -0.10 30.59
CA SER A 209 -3.77 -0.69 29.34
C SER A 209 -2.73 -1.55 28.60
N MET A 210 -1.51 -1.77 29.13
CA MET A 210 -0.51 -2.61 28.49
C MET A 210 0.12 -3.60 29.47
N VAL A 211 0.13 -4.89 29.10
CA VAL A 211 0.71 -5.95 29.95
C VAL A 211 2.22 -5.76 30.13
N ASN A 212 2.93 -5.34 29.07
CA ASN A 212 4.39 -5.21 29.08
C ASN A 212 4.91 -3.77 29.25
N ASN A 213 4.03 -2.76 29.36
CA ASN A 213 4.37 -1.33 29.30
C ASN A 213 5.07 -0.88 28.00
N SER A 214 4.89 -1.62 26.89
CA SER A 214 5.35 -1.27 25.54
C SER A 214 6.78 -0.69 25.41
N PRO A 215 7.82 -1.36 25.95
CA PRO A 215 9.17 -0.81 26.02
C PRO A 215 9.79 -0.50 24.65
N ALA A 216 9.48 -1.28 23.60
CA ALA A 216 10.06 -1.05 22.28
C ALA A 216 9.49 0.22 21.63
N THR A 217 8.17 0.37 21.71
CA THR A 217 7.42 1.55 21.28
C THR A 217 7.91 2.80 22.00
N HIS A 218 8.02 2.76 23.34
CA HIS A 218 8.53 3.89 24.12
C HIS A 218 9.99 4.20 23.79
N GLN A 219 10.81 3.18 23.52
CA GLN A 219 12.18 3.39 23.08
C GLN A 219 12.23 4.09 21.71
N LEU A 220 11.36 3.73 20.77
CA LEU A 220 11.26 4.42 19.49
C LEU A 220 10.87 5.89 19.69
N ALA A 221 9.86 6.15 20.53
CA ALA A 221 9.39 7.50 20.87
C ALA A 221 10.49 8.34 21.52
N GLN A 222 11.27 7.75 22.43
CA GLN A 222 12.42 8.42 23.05
C GLN A 222 13.55 8.72 22.07
N ASN A 223 13.63 8.01 20.95
CA ASN A 223 14.67 8.21 19.94
C ASN A 223 14.21 9.12 18.78
N GLY A 224 12.92 9.45 18.71
CA GLY A 224 12.34 10.21 17.60
C GLY A 224 11.34 11.26 18.05
N VAL A 225 10.30 11.38 17.25
CA VAL A 225 9.11 12.19 17.49
C VAL A 225 7.97 11.30 17.97
N LEU A 226 7.28 11.73 19.02
CA LEU A 226 5.97 11.25 19.40
C LEU A 226 4.95 12.36 19.10
N ALA A 227 4.05 12.13 18.14
CA ALA A 227 2.90 13.00 17.95
C ALA A 227 1.76 12.53 18.86
N THR A 228 1.24 13.43 19.69
CA THR A 228 0.25 13.10 20.73
C THR A 228 -1.19 13.45 20.34
N GLU A 229 -1.38 13.96 19.12
CA GLU A 229 -2.67 14.45 18.62
C GLU A 229 -2.81 14.05 17.15
N THR A 230 -2.81 12.74 16.87
CA THR A 230 -2.88 12.21 15.50
C THR A 230 -4.23 11.57 15.22
N TRP A 231 -4.97 12.12 14.27
CA TRP A 231 -6.38 11.81 14.09
C TRP A 231 -6.67 11.24 12.71
N THR A 232 -7.32 10.08 12.68
CA THR A 232 -7.86 9.47 11.47
C THR A 232 -9.09 10.24 11.02
N GLN A 233 -9.35 10.22 9.72
CA GLN A 233 -10.45 11.01 9.17
C GLN A 233 -11.78 10.27 9.34
N TYR A 234 -11.77 8.95 9.22
CA TYR A 234 -13.00 8.16 9.20
C TYR A 234 -13.15 7.29 10.45
N GLY A 235 -12.07 6.73 10.99
CA GLY A 235 -12.06 5.69 12.03
C GLY A 235 -12.51 4.35 11.45
N TRP A 236 -11.96 3.96 10.29
CA TRP A 236 -12.37 2.77 9.53
C TRP A 236 -11.26 2.26 8.59
N SER A 237 -10.81 1.03 8.80
CA SER A 237 -9.58 0.44 8.22
C SER A 237 -9.38 0.72 6.76
N PRO A 238 -10.22 0.25 5.83
CA PRO A 238 -9.80 0.30 4.43
C PRO A 238 -9.64 1.71 3.85
N ILE A 239 -10.38 2.71 4.35
CA ILE A 239 -10.26 4.09 3.86
C ILE A 239 -9.16 4.85 4.59
N ASP A 240 -8.94 4.61 5.87
CA ASP A 240 -7.87 5.26 6.61
C ASP A 240 -6.50 4.66 6.22
N HIS A 241 -6.40 3.34 6.05
CA HIS A 241 -5.28 2.67 5.37
C HIS A 241 -4.95 3.30 4.02
N TYR A 242 -5.99 3.52 3.20
CA TYR A 242 -5.83 4.18 1.92
C TYR A 242 -5.27 5.60 2.07
N GLN A 243 -5.69 6.35 3.09
CA GLN A 243 -5.14 7.68 3.36
C GLN A 243 -3.70 7.66 3.87
N ILE A 244 -3.28 6.63 4.59
CA ILE A 244 -1.85 6.46 4.93
C ILE A 244 -1.03 6.25 3.64
N ALA A 245 -1.54 5.45 2.71
CA ALA A 245 -0.86 5.13 1.45
C ALA A 245 -0.88 6.31 0.46
N VAL A 246 -1.94 7.10 0.38
CA VAL A 246 -2.13 8.14 -0.66
C VAL A 246 -2.00 9.56 -0.12
N GLY A 247 -2.29 9.76 1.16
CA GLY A 247 -2.41 11.08 1.79
C GLY A 247 -3.66 11.85 1.39
N SER A 248 -4.69 11.15 0.89
CA SER A 248 -5.89 11.76 0.32
C SER A 248 -7.00 10.74 0.18
N TYR A 249 -8.16 11.21 -0.29
CA TYR A 249 -9.32 10.37 -0.61
C TYR A 249 -9.75 10.59 -2.08
N PRO A 250 -10.55 9.67 -2.66
CA PRO A 250 -10.84 9.67 -4.10
C PRO A 250 -12.02 10.59 -4.49
N ALA A 251 -11.70 11.85 -4.80
CA ALA A 251 -12.69 12.92 -5.00
C ALA A 251 -13.58 12.80 -6.26
N TRP A 252 -13.25 11.98 -7.26
CA TRP A 252 -13.99 11.94 -8.54
C TRP A 252 -15.25 11.06 -8.53
N ARG A 253 -15.30 10.09 -7.62
CA ARG A 253 -16.43 9.16 -7.51
C ARG A 253 -17.58 9.72 -6.68
N THR A 254 -17.27 10.56 -5.70
CA THR A 254 -18.25 11.18 -4.83
C THR A 254 -18.16 12.70 -5.01
N PRO A 255 -19.24 13.35 -5.49
CA PRO A 255 -19.27 14.82 -5.61
C PRO A 255 -19.00 15.58 -4.29
N ASP A 256 -18.96 14.88 -3.14
CA ASP A 256 -19.09 15.43 -1.80
C ASP A 256 -17.80 15.59 -0.99
N ALA A 257 -16.62 15.42 -1.58
CA ALA A 257 -15.41 15.45 -0.77
C ALA A 257 -14.53 16.69 -1.06
N PRO A 258 -14.58 17.80 -0.28
CA PRO A 258 -15.38 18.08 0.92
C PRO A 258 -16.23 19.36 0.83
N GLY A 259 -17.36 19.39 1.55
CA GLY A 259 -18.13 20.62 1.64
C GLY A 259 -19.28 20.72 2.63
N LYS A 260 -19.28 20.03 3.78
CA LYS A 260 -19.87 20.45 5.08
C LYS A 260 -20.29 19.26 5.96
N VAL A 261 -19.92 19.36 7.23
CA VAL A 261 -20.51 18.70 8.41
C VAL A 261 -20.12 17.25 8.66
N TRP A 262 -19.03 17.12 9.42
CA TRP A 262 -18.83 16.10 10.44
C TRP A 262 -20.07 16.00 11.34
N GLY A 263 -20.74 14.86 11.34
CA GLY A 263 -21.89 14.63 12.24
C GLY A 263 -22.89 13.53 11.86
N GLN A 264 -22.85 12.96 10.65
CA GLN A 264 -23.58 11.73 10.31
C GLN A 264 -22.80 11.00 9.20
N PRO A 265 -22.25 9.79 9.41
CA PRO A 265 -21.72 8.96 8.33
C PRO A 265 -22.88 8.24 7.65
N ASP A 266 -23.82 9.01 7.12
CA ASP A 266 -24.93 8.47 6.32
C ASP A 266 -24.55 8.63 4.85
N GLY A 267 -23.85 7.65 4.27
CA GLY A 267 -23.74 7.51 2.80
C GLY A 267 -22.36 7.33 2.19
N LEU A 268 -21.28 7.20 2.98
CA LEU A 268 -20.03 6.65 2.42
C LEU A 268 -20.21 5.16 2.20
N ASP A 269 -20.11 4.72 0.95
CA ASP A 269 -20.18 3.30 0.61
C ASP A 269 -18.83 2.66 0.96
N THR A 270 -18.67 2.25 2.22
CA THR A 270 -17.42 1.68 2.75
C THR A 270 -17.10 0.30 2.16
N ASN A 271 -18.11 -0.45 1.71
CA ASN A 271 -17.92 -1.73 1.03
C ASN A 271 -17.10 -1.62 -0.28
N ILE A 272 -16.79 -0.40 -0.79
CA ILE A 272 -16.09 -0.25 -2.09
C ILE A 272 -14.63 -0.64 -1.93
N TRP A 273 -14.15 -0.62 -0.69
CA TRP A 273 -12.76 -0.81 -0.34
C TRP A 273 -12.40 -2.29 -0.13
N TYR A 274 -13.33 -3.14 0.33
CA TYR A 274 -13.09 -4.59 0.52
C TYR A 274 -13.24 -5.44 -0.75
N GLY A 275 -13.64 -4.85 -1.88
CA GLY A 275 -14.01 -5.61 -3.09
C GLY A 275 -12.84 -5.96 -4.02
N GLY A 276 -11.63 -5.42 -3.79
CA GLY A 276 -10.41 -5.59 -4.61
C GLY A 276 -10.48 -5.16 -6.09
N THR A 277 -11.68 -4.99 -6.64
CA THR A 277 -11.97 -4.64 -8.03
C THR A 277 -12.01 -3.13 -8.27
N GLU A 278 -11.97 -2.37 -7.20
CA GLU A 278 -12.12 -0.93 -7.20
C GLU A 278 -10.79 -0.24 -7.49
N GLN A 279 -10.82 0.77 -8.36
CA GLN A 279 -9.66 1.59 -8.71
C GLN A 279 -9.99 3.07 -8.54
N PHE A 280 -9.17 3.79 -7.78
CA PHE A 280 -9.44 5.19 -7.47
C PHE A 280 -8.54 6.20 -8.19
N GLY A 281 -7.55 5.72 -8.94
CA GLY A 281 -6.70 6.57 -9.76
C GLY A 281 -5.95 7.63 -8.99
N GLN A 282 -5.25 7.26 -7.92
CA GLN A 282 -4.35 8.16 -7.19
C GLN A 282 -3.00 7.47 -6.99
N GLU A 283 -1.95 8.28 -6.83
CA GLU A 283 -0.60 7.80 -6.54
C GLU A 283 -0.49 7.38 -5.07
N SER A 284 0.13 6.24 -4.79
CA SER A 284 0.48 5.82 -3.43
C SER A 284 1.95 6.10 -3.11
N ILE A 285 2.32 5.99 -1.83
CA ILE A 285 3.72 5.98 -1.38
C ILE A 285 4.54 4.87 -2.05
N PHE A 286 3.93 3.76 -2.45
CA PHE A 286 4.59 2.67 -3.18
C PHE A 286 4.89 3.07 -4.62
N ASP A 287 3.94 3.73 -5.29
CA ASP A 287 4.14 4.28 -6.64
C ASP A 287 5.30 5.27 -6.66
N VAL A 288 5.32 6.20 -5.68
CA VAL A 288 6.43 7.14 -5.53
C VAL A 288 7.74 6.38 -5.28
N ALA A 289 7.81 5.52 -4.26
CA ALA A 289 9.04 4.80 -3.93
C ALA A 289 9.58 3.99 -5.12
N LYS A 290 8.69 3.28 -5.82
CA LYS A 290 9.02 2.46 -6.98
C LYS A 290 9.50 3.29 -8.16
N SER A 291 8.91 4.47 -8.36
CA SER A 291 9.33 5.38 -9.44
C SER A 291 10.77 5.89 -9.27
N TYR A 292 11.26 5.91 -8.03
CA TYR A 292 12.63 6.24 -7.65
C TYR A 292 13.54 5.01 -7.46
N GLY A 293 13.11 3.84 -7.92
CA GLY A 293 13.90 2.61 -7.95
C GLY A 293 14.06 1.91 -6.60
N MET A 294 13.23 2.24 -5.61
CA MET A 294 13.21 1.54 -4.32
C MET A 294 12.53 0.18 -4.46
N ASN A 295 12.87 -0.74 -3.55
CA ASN A 295 12.07 -1.94 -3.34
C ASN A 295 10.91 -1.67 -2.39
N THR A 296 9.77 -2.29 -2.64
CA THR A 296 8.51 -2.03 -1.92
C THR A 296 7.91 -3.33 -1.42
N ALA A 297 7.42 -3.35 -0.18
CA ALA A 297 6.76 -4.54 0.34
C ALA A 297 5.61 -4.20 1.28
N VAL A 298 4.65 -5.12 1.33
CA VAL A 298 3.62 -5.21 2.35
C VAL A 298 3.73 -6.60 2.97
N ILE A 299 4.07 -6.67 4.26
CA ILE A 299 4.36 -7.95 4.94
C ILE A 299 3.74 -7.94 6.32
N GLY A 300 2.75 -8.79 6.57
CA GLY A 300 2.09 -8.81 7.88
C GLY A 300 0.81 -9.64 7.91
N GLY A 301 -0.10 -9.21 8.80
CA GLY A 301 -1.44 -9.78 8.95
C GLY A 301 -2.32 -9.66 7.70
N ASN A 302 -3.58 -10.03 7.84
CA ASN A 302 -4.60 -9.95 6.79
C ASN A 302 -5.29 -8.60 6.72
N ASP A 303 -5.10 -7.76 7.75
CA ASP A 303 -5.65 -6.41 7.81
C ASP A 303 -4.77 -5.44 7.01
N TYR A 304 -4.87 -5.59 5.69
CA TYR A 304 -4.37 -4.65 4.71
C TYR A 304 -5.28 -4.73 3.48
N PRO A 305 -5.95 -3.63 3.10
CA PRO A 305 -6.88 -3.67 1.98
C PRO A 305 -6.11 -3.92 0.68
N THR A 306 -6.31 -5.08 0.06
CA THR A 306 -5.75 -5.38 -1.27
C THR A 306 -6.59 -4.70 -2.37
N GLY A 307 -5.92 -4.15 -3.38
CA GLY A 307 -6.55 -3.39 -4.46
C GLY A 307 -5.55 -2.56 -5.28
N HIS A 308 -6.04 -1.91 -6.35
CA HIS A 308 -5.17 -1.27 -7.36
C HIS A 308 -4.16 -0.25 -6.80
N ILE A 309 -4.39 0.40 -5.67
CA ILE A 309 -3.49 1.47 -5.16
C ILE A 309 -2.58 0.98 -4.04
N THR A 310 -3.02 -0.03 -3.31
CA THR A 310 -2.32 -0.68 -2.21
C THR A 310 -1.47 -1.86 -2.68
N ASP A 311 -1.76 -2.43 -3.86
CA ASP A 311 -0.98 -3.53 -4.46
C ASP A 311 -0.08 -3.08 -5.61
N SER A 312 -0.44 -1.99 -6.31
CA SER A 312 0.37 -1.52 -7.44
C SER A 312 1.75 -1.11 -6.98
N ASN A 313 2.75 -1.49 -7.78
CA ASN A 313 4.14 -1.13 -7.54
C ASN A 313 4.69 -1.63 -6.18
N VAL A 314 4.11 -2.69 -5.63
CA VAL A 314 4.64 -3.46 -4.49
C VAL A 314 5.40 -4.69 -5.01
N ASP A 315 6.69 -4.84 -4.68
CA ASP A 315 7.50 -5.99 -5.11
C ASP A 315 7.13 -7.30 -4.41
N GLN A 316 6.76 -7.22 -3.14
CA GLN A 316 6.37 -8.36 -2.34
C GLN A 316 5.14 -8.03 -1.50
N ILE A 317 4.06 -8.77 -1.72
CA ILE A 317 2.90 -8.80 -0.83
C ILE A 317 2.92 -10.17 -0.15
N THR A 318 3.10 -10.18 1.17
CA THR A 318 3.07 -11.38 2.00
C THR A 318 2.14 -11.12 3.17
N LEU A 319 0.86 -11.33 2.92
CA LEU A 319 -0.21 -11.21 3.89
C LEU A 319 -0.65 -12.62 4.30
N GLY A 320 -1.03 -12.80 5.55
CA GLY A 320 -1.58 -14.05 6.03
C GLY A 320 -2.41 -13.88 7.28
N GLN A 321 -2.97 -14.98 7.77
CA GLN A 321 -3.80 -14.93 8.97
C GLN A 321 -3.04 -14.35 10.16
N ASN A 322 -3.75 -13.56 10.95
CA ASN A 322 -3.27 -13.03 12.21
C ASN A 322 -2.80 -14.15 13.16
N ILE A 323 -1.61 -13.96 13.75
CA ILE A 323 -0.91 -14.98 14.52
C ILE A 323 -1.30 -14.89 15.98
N LYS A 324 -1.79 -16.01 16.55
CA LYS A 324 -2.05 -16.09 17.99
C LYS A 324 -0.75 -16.06 18.79
N GLY A 325 -0.45 -14.95 19.46
CA GLY A 325 0.83 -14.71 20.13
C GLY A 325 1.72 -13.72 19.38
N VAL A 326 2.98 -13.57 19.84
CA VAL A 326 3.93 -12.64 19.20
C VAL A 326 4.10 -12.95 17.70
N PRO A 327 3.78 -12.02 16.77
CA PRO A 327 3.79 -12.25 15.32
C PRO A 327 5.22 -12.28 14.73
N THR A 328 6.05 -13.20 15.23
CA THR A 328 7.48 -13.29 14.89
C THR A 328 7.74 -13.74 13.45
N GLN A 329 6.76 -14.38 12.82
CA GLN A 329 6.84 -14.77 11.41
C GLN A 329 6.93 -13.52 10.52
N TRP A 330 6.08 -12.52 10.75
CA TRP A 330 6.09 -11.28 9.96
C TRP A 330 7.40 -10.52 10.13
N VAL A 331 7.95 -10.50 11.35
CA VAL A 331 9.30 -9.99 11.59
C VAL A 331 10.33 -10.72 10.75
N THR A 332 10.27 -12.06 10.71
CA THR A 332 11.22 -12.88 9.92
C THR A 332 11.09 -12.62 8.43
N GLU A 333 9.88 -12.44 7.90
CA GLU A 333 9.67 -12.12 6.49
C GLU A 333 10.15 -10.71 6.13
N VAL A 334 10.00 -9.74 7.02
CA VAL A 334 10.61 -8.41 6.86
C VAL A 334 12.14 -8.50 6.86
N GLU A 335 12.74 -9.27 7.77
CA GLU A 335 14.20 -9.51 7.79
C GLU A 335 14.69 -10.15 6.48
N ASN A 336 13.94 -11.14 5.95
CA ASN A 336 14.23 -11.80 4.67
C ASN A 336 14.20 -10.80 3.52
N PHE A 337 13.15 -9.98 3.45
CA PHE A 337 12.99 -8.96 2.41
C PHE A 337 14.13 -7.94 2.45
N ILE A 338 14.46 -7.44 3.65
CA ILE A 338 15.58 -6.49 3.83
C ILE A 338 16.89 -7.12 3.37
N THR A 339 17.14 -8.37 3.73
CA THR A 339 18.37 -9.08 3.38
C THR A 339 18.47 -9.32 1.88
N ALA A 340 17.39 -9.73 1.23
CA ALA A 340 17.34 -9.96 -0.22
C ALA A 340 17.60 -8.68 -1.03
N HIS A 341 17.22 -7.52 -0.49
CA HIS A 341 17.31 -6.22 -1.17
C HIS A 341 18.40 -5.30 -0.61
N ALA A 342 19.30 -5.81 0.22
CA ALA A 342 20.35 -5.03 0.89
C ALA A 342 21.28 -4.29 -0.09
N SER A 343 21.45 -4.83 -1.31
CA SER A 343 22.29 -4.27 -2.36
C SER A 343 21.66 -3.11 -3.12
N ASN A 344 20.35 -2.85 -2.98
CA ASN A 344 19.69 -1.75 -3.68
C ASN A 344 20.15 -0.39 -3.11
N PRO A 345 20.83 0.46 -3.91
CA PRO A 345 21.31 1.75 -3.45
C PRO A 345 20.17 2.74 -3.17
N ASN A 346 19.00 2.53 -3.76
CA ASN A 346 17.82 3.39 -3.58
C ASN A 346 17.08 3.09 -2.26
N GLY A 347 17.33 1.93 -1.64
CA GLY A 347 16.69 1.52 -0.40
C GLY A 347 15.34 0.83 -0.59
N PHE A 348 14.60 0.69 0.50
CA PHE A 348 13.31 0.02 0.53
C PHE A 348 12.26 0.79 1.33
N LEU A 349 10.99 0.52 1.02
CA LEU A 349 9.81 0.93 1.78
C LEU A 349 9.01 -0.32 2.13
N ILE A 350 8.78 -0.56 3.42
CA ILE A 350 7.99 -1.68 3.91
C ILE A 350 6.82 -1.13 4.70
N TYR A 351 5.61 -1.56 4.33
CA TYR A 351 4.42 -1.44 5.16
C TYR A 351 4.22 -2.78 5.87
N MET A 352 4.07 -2.73 7.19
CA MET A 352 4.03 -3.92 8.03
C MET A 352 2.79 -3.81 8.90
N PRO A 353 1.65 -4.42 8.53
CA PRO A 353 0.51 -4.56 9.43
C PRO A 353 0.90 -5.59 10.49
N ILE A 354 1.24 -5.11 11.69
CA ILE A 354 1.74 -5.87 12.83
C ILE A 354 0.63 -5.98 13.88
N THR A 355 -0.51 -6.59 13.59
CA THR A 355 -1.47 -6.89 14.69
C THR A 355 -2.24 -8.18 14.46
N GLU A 356 -2.79 -8.62 15.58
CA GLU A 356 -3.55 -9.81 15.86
C GLU A 356 -5.03 -9.46 16.04
N ALA A 357 -5.91 -9.83 15.11
CA ALA A 357 -7.25 -10.33 15.41
C ALA A 357 -7.98 -10.87 14.19
N GLU A 358 -8.58 -12.05 14.25
CA GLU A 358 -9.76 -12.33 13.42
C GLU A 358 -10.60 -13.36 14.18
N GLY A 359 -11.84 -12.98 14.54
CA GLY A 359 -12.85 -13.88 15.12
C GLY A 359 -12.74 -14.21 16.61
N ARG A 360 -13.56 -13.55 17.45
CA ARG A 360 -13.78 -13.82 18.90
C ARG A 360 -12.54 -14.14 19.76
N SER A 361 -11.39 -13.53 19.45
CA SER A 361 -10.29 -13.44 20.42
C SER A 361 -9.51 -12.13 20.43
N VAL A 362 -9.84 -11.10 19.64
CA VAL A 362 -9.17 -9.77 19.75
C VAL A 362 -9.87 -8.62 19.00
N GLU A 363 -10.60 -8.90 17.91
CA GLU A 363 -11.15 -7.92 16.92
C GLU A 363 -12.43 -7.22 17.42
N SER A 364 -12.73 -7.34 18.70
CA SER A 364 -13.88 -6.65 19.31
C SER A 364 -13.61 -6.40 20.77
N THR A 365 -12.35 -6.11 21.11
CA THR A 365 -11.92 -5.97 22.50
C THR A 365 -11.37 -4.57 22.73
N SER A 366 -12.02 -3.84 23.62
CA SER A 366 -11.49 -2.59 24.16
C SER A 366 -10.61 -2.87 25.38
N PRO A 367 -9.62 -2.00 25.71
CA PRO A 367 -8.94 -2.09 27.00
C PRO A 367 -9.90 -2.08 28.20
N ASP A 368 -11.13 -1.55 28.05
CA ASP A 368 -12.17 -1.54 29.11
C ASP A 368 -13.08 -2.78 29.09
N ASP A 369 -13.00 -3.64 28.08
CA ASP A 369 -13.82 -4.85 28.03
C ASP A 369 -13.30 -5.87 29.04
N SER A 370 -13.80 -5.77 30.27
CA SER A 370 -13.54 -6.76 31.33
C SER A 370 -13.97 -8.19 30.95
N SER A 371 -14.88 -8.35 29.97
CA SER A 371 -15.31 -9.66 29.49
C SER A 371 -14.28 -10.32 28.56
N SER A 372 -13.43 -9.53 27.92
CA SER A 372 -12.27 -9.99 27.13
C SER A 372 -11.14 -10.57 27.98
N GLN A 373 -11.17 -10.41 29.30
CA GLN A 373 -10.12 -10.90 30.22
C GLN A 373 -8.69 -10.39 29.91
N GLY A 374 -8.57 -9.21 29.31
CA GLY A 374 -7.27 -8.58 29.05
C GLY A 374 -6.65 -8.91 27.69
N LEU A 375 -7.45 -9.43 26.74
CA LEU A 375 -6.98 -9.84 25.41
C LEU A 375 -6.40 -8.66 24.61
N TYR A 376 -7.06 -7.50 24.61
CA TYR A 376 -6.54 -6.28 24.00
C TYR A 376 -5.13 -5.96 24.49
N GLN A 377 -4.97 -5.86 25.82
CA GLN A 377 -3.69 -5.51 26.44
C GLN A 377 -2.60 -6.53 26.12
N GLN A 378 -2.98 -7.80 25.99
CA GLN A 378 -2.08 -8.89 25.65
C GLN A 378 -1.63 -8.84 24.18
N ALA A 379 -2.56 -8.58 23.27
CA ALA A 379 -2.32 -8.47 21.83
C ALA A 379 -1.43 -7.28 21.48
N SER A 380 -1.77 -6.09 21.99
CA SER A 380 -0.93 -4.90 21.82
C SER A 380 0.48 -5.11 22.42
N SER A 381 0.61 -5.94 23.47
CA SER A 381 1.93 -6.28 24.04
C SER A 381 2.72 -7.26 23.18
N TRP A 382 2.05 -8.06 22.34
CA TRP A 382 2.69 -8.93 21.36
C TRP A 382 3.20 -8.14 20.16
N ASP A 383 2.49 -7.11 19.74
CA ASP A 383 2.90 -6.21 18.67
C ASP A 383 4.14 -5.41 19.04
N ASP A 384 4.19 -4.89 20.26
CA ASP A 384 5.41 -4.25 20.81
C ASP A 384 6.59 -5.24 20.90
N GLN A 385 6.33 -6.50 21.27
CA GLN A 385 7.37 -7.54 21.32
C GLN A 385 7.91 -7.91 19.93
N ALA A 386 7.03 -8.03 18.93
CA ALA A 386 7.43 -8.28 17.55
C ALA A 386 8.26 -7.12 17.01
N PHE A 387 7.80 -5.89 17.23
CA PHE A 387 8.55 -4.69 16.86
C PHE A 387 9.90 -4.60 17.58
N GLY A 388 9.96 -4.91 18.88
CA GLY A 388 11.21 -4.96 19.64
C GLY A 388 12.22 -5.95 19.09
N ARG A 389 11.76 -7.10 18.57
CA ARG A 389 12.62 -8.07 17.86
C ARG A 389 13.16 -7.49 16.56
N LEU A 390 12.30 -6.89 15.74
CA LEU A 390 12.71 -6.21 14.50
C LEU A 390 13.74 -5.11 14.79
N GLN A 391 13.48 -4.25 15.78
CA GLN A 391 14.38 -3.19 16.18
C GLN A 391 15.74 -3.72 16.63
N THR A 392 15.75 -4.82 17.40
CA THR A 392 16.99 -5.50 17.82
C THR A 392 17.77 -6.03 16.62
N TRP A 393 17.08 -6.67 15.67
CA TRP A 393 17.70 -7.19 14.46
C TRP A 393 18.29 -6.08 13.58
N LEU A 394 17.56 -4.97 13.39
CA LEU A 394 18.03 -3.80 12.64
C LEU A 394 19.31 -3.22 13.26
N GLN A 395 19.40 -3.19 14.59
CA GLN A 395 20.59 -2.75 15.31
C GLN A 395 21.77 -3.71 15.10
N GLN A 396 21.55 -5.02 15.28
CA GLN A 396 22.58 -6.04 15.13
C GLN A 396 23.14 -6.13 13.71
N ASN A 397 22.31 -5.83 12.71
CA ASN A 397 22.66 -5.89 11.29
C ASN A 397 22.99 -4.51 10.68
N ASN A 398 23.20 -3.47 11.51
CA ASN A 398 23.61 -2.12 11.10
C ASN A 398 22.64 -1.39 10.14
N TYR A 399 21.34 -1.65 10.24
CA TYR A 399 20.30 -0.97 9.46
C TYR A 399 19.75 0.30 10.13
N THR A 400 19.87 0.44 11.45
CA THR A 400 19.30 1.59 12.20
C THR A 400 19.83 2.93 11.70
N GLY A 401 21.11 3.02 11.31
CA GLY A 401 21.72 4.26 10.84
C GLY A 401 21.22 4.75 9.47
N ASN A 402 20.42 3.93 8.76
CA ASN A 402 19.94 4.23 7.41
C ASN A 402 18.41 4.05 7.25
N THR A 403 17.70 3.69 8.31
CA THR A 403 16.28 3.30 8.24
C THR A 403 15.46 4.22 9.15
N ALA A 404 14.47 4.90 8.57
CA ALA A 404 13.40 5.52 9.33
C ALA A 404 12.35 4.45 9.66
N VAL A 405 11.82 4.52 10.86
CA VAL A 405 10.83 3.57 11.38
C VAL A 405 9.69 4.38 11.97
N SER A 406 8.48 4.07 11.53
CA SER A 406 7.25 4.60 12.08
C SER A 406 6.47 3.52 12.79
N ILE A 407 5.74 3.92 13.84
CA ILE A 407 4.64 3.19 14.44
C ILE A 407 3.39 4.03 14.24
N THR A 408 2.33 3.44 13.67
CA THR A 408 1.02 4.07 13.45
C THR A 408 -0.12 3.07 13.67
N ALA A 409 -1.35 3.52 13.53
CA ALA A 409 -2.55 2.71 13.28
C ALA A 409 -3.36 3.35 12.15
N ASP A 410 -4.14 2.56 11.42
CA ASP A 410 -5.17 2.98 10.46
C ASP A 410 -6.46 3.42 11.18
N GLU A 411 -6.85 2.74 12.25
CA GLU A 411 -7.85 3.19 13.21
C GLU A 411 -7.55 2.72 14.63
N ALA A 412 -8.32 3.26 15.57
CA ALA A 412 -8.49 2.61 16.86
C ALA A 412 -9.79 1.79 16.86
N GLN A 413 -9.80 0.73 17.68
CA GLN A 413 -10.90 -0.25 17.76
C GLN A 413 -12.29 0.40 17.84
N ASN A 414 -13.24 -0.11 17.07
CA ASN A 414 -14.65 0.29 17.04
C ASN A 414 -15.54 -0.94 17.26
N ASP A 415 -15.79 -1.32 18.52
CA ASP A 415 -16.47 -2.60 18.86
C ASP A 415 -17.99 -2.46 19.08
N HIS A 416 -18.55 -1.27 18.83
CA HIS A 416 -19.98 -0.98 18.93
C HIS A 416 -20.57 -1.17 20.33
N THR A 417 -19.73 -1.24 21.36
CA THR A 417 -20.16 -1.38 22.75
C THR A 417 -20.27 -0.02 23.45
N SER A 418 -20.68 -0.02 24.72
CA SER A 418 -20.55 1.16 25.58
C SER A 418 -19.10 1.60 25.83
N PHE A 419 -18.11 0.85 25.34
CA PHE A 419 -16.67 1.07 25.55
C PHE A 419 -16.00 1.92 24.47
N ASP A 420 -16.70 2.26 23.36
CA ASP A 420 -16.23 3.17 22.28
C ASP A 420 -16.02 4.64 22.70
N ASN A 421 -16.05 4.92 24.00
CA ASN A 421 -15.86 6.26 24.59
C ASN A 421 -14.99 6.20 25.86
N PHE A 422 -14.01 5.29 25.88
CA PHE A 422 -13.12 4.98 27.01
C PHE A 422 -12.59 6.24 27.73
N TYR A 423 -12.03 7.22 26.99
CA TYR A 423 -11.42 8.41 27.60
C TYR A 423 -12.37 9.61 27.75
N GLY A 424 -13.65 9.46 27.40
CA GLY A 424 -14.68 10.47 27.70
C GLY A 424 -14.47 11.84 27.06
N LEU A 425 -13.75 11.94 25.93
CA LEU A 425 -13.42 13.20 25.24
C LEU A 425 -14.58 13.84 24.45
N GLY A 426 -15.79 13.32 24.56
CA GLY A 426 -17.00 14.17 24.61
C GLY A 426 -17.92 14.22 23.38
N SER A 427 -18.98 15.00 23.55
CA SER A 427 -20.16 15.16 22.68
C SER A 427 -19.92 15.89 21.35
N THR A 428 -18.71 15.81 20.78
CA THR A 428 -18.30 16.54 19.56
C THR A 428 -18.16 15.66 18.32
N GLY A 429 -18.50 14.37 18.38
CA GLY A 429 -18.48 13.48 17.20
C GLY A 429 -17.07 13.10 16.70
N GLN A 430 -16.06 13.21 17.57
CA GLN A 430 -14.72 12.67 17.37
C GLN A 430 -14.42 11.65 18.47
N GLY A 431 -15.00 10.45 18.34
CA GLY A 431 -14.75 9.36 19.27
C GLY A 431 -13.27 8.99 19.34
N THR A 432 -12.86 8.31 20.40
CA THR A 432 -11.50 7.82 20.63
C THR A 432 -11.05 6.82 19.56
N THR A 433 -11.98 6.24 18.79
CA THR A 433 -11.73 5.36 17.64
C THR A 433 -10.94 6.02 16.50
N ARG A 434 -10.76 7.35 16.55
CA ARG A 434 -9.98 8.10 15.56
C ARG A 434 -8.62 8.58 16.07
N HIS A 435 -8.32 8.44 17.36
CA HIS A 435 -7.05 8.89 17.91
C HIS A 435 -6.03 7.75 17.90
N VAL A 436 -5.08 7.84 16.97
CA VAL A 436 -4.12 6.76 16.69
C VAL A 436 -2.70 7.13 17.13
N PRO A 437 -1.86 6.15 17.49
CA PRO A 437 -0.45 6.43 17.76
C PRO A 437 0.25 6.95 16.50
N PHE A 438 1.22 7.85 16.68
CA PHE A 438 2.20 8.14 15.64
C PHE A 438 3.56 8.42 16.28
N VAL A 439 4.50 7.51 16.05
CA VAL A 439 5.88 7.64 16.47
C VAL A 439 6.77 7.53 15.25
N PHE A 440 7.71 8.46 15.10
CA PHE A 440 8.61 8.45 13.95
C PHE A 440 10.05 8.72 14.34
N SER A 441 10.97 7.83 13.97
CA SER A 441 12.36 7.87 14.39
C SER A 441 13.28 7.41 13.28
N GLY A 442 14.50 7.96 13.22
CA GLY A 442 15.52 7.55 12.25
C GLY A 442 16.41 8.68 11.78
N PRO A 443 17.27 8.43 10.78
CA PRO A 443 18.21 9.41 10.25
C PRO A 443 17.49 10.66 9.72
N GLY A 444 17.89 11.83 10.21
CA GLY A 444 17.36 13.13 9.79
C GLY A 444 16.10 13.56 10.53
N ILE A 445 15.50 12.66 11.33
CA ILE A 445 14.38 12.94 12.21
C ILE A 445 14.92 13.41 13.57
N VAL A 446 14.28 14.41 14.16
CA VAL A 446 14.62 14.92 15.49
C VAL A 446 14.37 13.87 16.56
N SER A 447 15.18 13.86 17.61
CA SER A 447 15.03 12.91 18.72
C SER A 447 14.47 13.57 19.97
N ARG A 448 13.75 12.78 20.79
CA ARG A 448 13.16 13.20 22.07
C ARG A 448 12.19 14.38 21.93
N GLN A 449 11.41 14.39 20.85
CA GLN A 449 10.43 15.44 20.61
C GLN A 449 9.02 14.93 20.85
N THR A 450 8.23 15.70 21.59
CA THR A 450 6.79 15.54 21.66
C THR A 450 6.14 16.62 20.80
N TYR A 451 5.20 16.23 19.95
CA TYR A 451 4.45 17.13 19.09
C TYR A 451 2.96 17.05 19.42
N GLY A 452 2.46 18.08 20.11
CA GLY A 452 1.05 18.15 20.57
C GLY A 452 0.17 19.04 19.72
N THR A 453 0.49 19.23 18.44
CA THR A 453 -0.42 19.91 17.50
C THR A 453 -1.13 18.85 16.67
N ASN A 454 -2.41 19.09 16.37
CA ASN A 454 -3.22 18.17 15.60
C ASN A 454 -2.56 17.84 14.25
N MET A 455 -2.41 16.55 14.01
CA MET A 455 -1.94 15.94 12.78
C MET A 455 -3.09 15.10 12.21
N GLY A 456 -3.37 15.26 10.92
CA GLY A 456 -4.32 14.40 10.22
C GLY A 456 -3.61 13.16 9.65
N ILE A 457 -4.36 12.07 9.43
CA ILE A 457 -3.83 10.86 8.78
C ILE A 457 -3.17 11.14 7.41
N ASP A 458 -3.70 12.12 6.65
CA ASP A 458 -3.10 12.54 5.38
C ASP A 458 -1.64 13.00 5.53
N ASP A 459 -1.30 13.63 6.67
CA ASP A 459 0.05 14.13 6.95
C ASP A 459 1.07 12.98 7.07
N MET A 460 0.65 11.75 7.42
CA MET A 460 1.55 10.60 7.58
C MET A 460 2.32 10.32 6.29
N SER A 461 1.60 10.18 5.18
CA SER A 461 2.17 9.94 3.84
C SER A 461 3.22 10.99 3.46
N ALA A 462 2.92 12.27 3.69
CA ALA A 462 3.79 13.40 3.36
C ALA A 462 5.08 13.38 4.19
N ASN A 463 4.97 13.08 5.48
CA ASN A 463 6.12 13.02 6.38
C ASN A 463 6.99 11.78 6.12
N TYR A 464 6.40 10.65 5.78
CA TYR A 464 7.10 9.43 5.35
C TYR A 464 7.93 9.67 4.08
N MET A 465 7.32 10.24 3.04
CA MET A 465 8.04 10.54 1.80
C MET A 465 9.12 11.59 2.03
N PHE A 466 8.83 12.62 2.83
CA PHE A 466 9.81 13.63 3.16
C PHE A 466 11.02 13.06 3.91
N ALA A 467 10.84 12.09 4.81
CA ALA A 467 11.95 11.44 5.52
C ALA A 467 12.91 10.71 4.58
N LEU A 468 12.38 10.11 3.52
CA LEU A 468 13.16 9.51 2.45
C LEU A 468 13.80 10.59 1.56
N GLY A 469 13.26 11.81 1.50
CA GLY A 469 13.67 12.81 0.51
C GLY A 469 12.98 12.60 -0.84
N LEU A 470 11.79 12.02 -0.82
CA LEU A 470 10.89 11.84 -1.95
C LEU A 470 9.76 12.88 -1.91
N PRO A 471 9.13 13.20 -3.06
CA PRO A 471 7.90 13.99 -3.05
C PRO A 471 6.78 13.20 -2.36
N ALA A 472 5.83 13.91 -1.74
CA ALA A 472 4.56 13.28 -1.35
C ALA A 472 3.80 12.79 -2.61
N PRO A 473 2.88 11.81 -2.48
CA PRO A 473 2.03 11.43 -3.60
C PRO A 473 1.31 12.66 -4.20
N VAL A 474 1.13 12.68 -5.52
CA VAL A 474 0.69 13.89 -6.25
C VAL A 474 -0.64 14.47 -5.78
N ASP A 475 -1.55 13.64 -5.28
CA ASP A 475 -2.87 14.04 -4.79
C ASP A 475 -2.93 14.16 -3.26
N SER A 476 -1.79 13.99 -2.58
CA SER A 476 -1.68 14.11 -1.14
C SER A 476 -2.09 15.52 -0.70
N ARG A 477 -2.95 15.55 0.32
CA ARG A 477 -3.40 16.74 1.06
C ARG A 477 -2.63 16.92 2.35
N GLY A 478 -1.73 15.99 2.65
CA GLY A 478 -0.90 15.99 3.84
C GLY A 478 0.15 17.09 3.81
N HIS A 479 0.50 17.56 4.99
CA HIS A 479 1.50 18.59 5.22
C HIS A 479 2.76 17.97 5.78
N VAL A 480 3.91 18.40 5.25
CA VAL A 480 5.20 18.11 5.88
C VAL A 480 5.31 18.91 7.17
N ILE A 481 5.41 18.20 8.28
CA ILE A 481 5.63 18.78 9.60
C ILE A 481 7.12 19.03 9.75
N THR A 482 7.56 20.19 9.31
CA THR A 482 9.00 20.55 9.26
C THR A 482 9.73 20.39 10.60
N SER A 483 9.03 20.52 11.73
CA SER A 483 9.59 20.31 13.07
C SER A 483 9.94 18.85 13.37
N PHE A 484 9.54 17.87 12.55
CA PHE A 484 9.98 16.49 12.71
C PHE A 484 11.41 16.28 12.22
N PHE A 485 11.97 17.21 11.46
CA PHE A 485 13.21 17.00 10.74
C PHE A 485 14.31 17.98 11.17
N THR A 486 15.53 17.46 11.30
CA THR A 486 16.71 18.23 11.74
C THR A 486 17.06 19.35 10.75
N SER A 487 17.54 20.49 11.24
CA SER A 487 17.95 21.62 10.39
C SER A 487 19.08 21.23 9.42
N GLY A 488 18.89 21.47 8.12
CA GLY A 488 19.80 21.02 7.06
C GLY A 488 19.28 19.81 6.27
N SER A 489 18.21 19.17 6.74
CA SER A 489 17.49 18.13 6.00
C SER A 489 16.43 18.69 5.03
N ASN A 490 15.99 19.94 5.21
CA ASN A 490 14.93 20.56 4.39
C ASN A 490 15.40 20.70 2.92
N PRO A 491 14.72 20.08 1.94
CA PRO A 491 15.10 20.23 0.54
C PRO A 491 14.99 21.70 0.14
N THR A 492 16.00 22.19 -0.58
CA THR A 492 15.74 23.29 -1.51
C THR A 492 14.76 22.72 -2.54
N PRO A 493 13.60 23.36 -2.81
CA PRO A 493 12.69 22.88 -3.84
C PRO A 493 13.48 22.73 -5.14
N THR A 494 13.66 21.50 -5.61
CA THR A 494 14.18 21.28 -6.95
C THR A 494 13.11 21.81 -7.89
N ALA A 495 13.40 22.91 -8.60
CA ALA A 495 12.50 23.43 -9.61
C ALA A 495 12.15 22.29 -10.57
N THR A 496 10.86 22.02 -10.73
CA THR A 496 10.35 21.18 -11.81
C THR A 496 10.90 21.77 -13.10
N ASN A 497 11.78 21.04 -13.79
CA ASN A 497 12.26 21.46 -15.10
C ASN A 497 11.04 21.60 -16.01
N THR A 498 10.63 22.85 -16.26
CA THR A 498 9.70 23.16 -17.33
C THR A 498 10.43 22.80 -18.62
N PRO A 499 9.88 21.92 -19.50
CA PRO A 499 10.52 21.62 -20.76
C PRO A 499 10.62 22.93 -21.55
N THR A 500 11.84 23.43 -21.74
CA THR A 500 12.07 24.54 -22.65
C THR A 500 12.03 23.95 -24.05
N SER A 501 11.20 24.52 -24.94
CA SER A 501 11.08 24.07 -26.32
C SER A 501 12.43 24.10 -27.03
N THR A 502 13.00 22.94 -27.36
CA THR A 502 14.20 22.85 -28.17
C THR A 502 13.86 23.24 -29.61
N ALA A 503 14.56 24.25 -30.13
CA ALA A 503 14.40 24.72 -31.50
C ALA A 503 14.74 23.62 -32.53
N THR A 504 13.93 23.55 -33.57
CA THR A 504 14.09 22.68 -34.74
C THR A 504 15.46 22.89 -35.38
N VAL A 505 16.31 21.86 -35.39
CA VAL A 505 17.58 21.86 -36.15
C VAL A 505 17.31 21.40 -37.58
N THR A 506 17.52 22.31 -38.52
CA THR A 506 17.54 22.05 -39.97
C THR A 506 18.74 21.19 -40.34
N SER A 507 18.51 20.07 -41.02
CA SER A 507 19.55 19.14 -41.48
C SER A 507 20.48 19.77 -42.52
N THR A 508 21.80 19.70 -42.31
CA THR A 508 22.84 19.93 -43.32
C THR A 508 23.63 18.64 -43.55
N ALA A 509 24.05 18.38 -44.79
CA ALA A 509 24.55 17.09 -45.26
C ALA A 509 26.06 16.84 -45.07
N THR A 510 26.38 15.55 -44.85
CA THR A 510 27.57 14.78 -45.27
C THR A 510 28.88 14.85 -44.47
N ALA A 511 29.31 13.70 -43.94
CA ALA A 511 30.58 13.05 -44.29
C ALA A 511 30.55 11.54 -43.95
N THR A 512 30.96 10.71 -44.91
CA THR A 512 31.10 9.25 -44.80
C THR A 512 32.32 8.86 -43.94
N PRO A 513 32.20 7.84 -43.07
CA PRO A 513 33.34 6.98 -42.77
C PRO A 513 33.07 5.48 -43.01
N THR A 514 34.16 4.81 -43.32
CA THR A 514 34.42 3.41 -43.71
C THR A 514 33.99 2.31 -42.73
N ASN A 515 33.62 1.15 -43.28
CA ASN A 515 33.24 -0.11 -42.60
C ASN A 515 34.34 -0.71 -41.69
N PRO A 516 33.97 -1.24 -40.51
CA PRO A 516 34.22 -2.66 -40.18
C PRO A 516 33.15 -3.28 -39.23
N PRO A 517 33.29 -4.54 -38.77
CA PRO A 517 33.21 -5.82 -39.46
C PRO A 517 31.76 -6.38 -39.49
N THR A 518 31.54 -7.41 -40.30
CA THR A 518 30.26 -8.11 -40.50
C THR A 518 29.65 -8.65 -39.20
N ALA A 519 28.52 -8.08 -38.76
CA ALA A 519 27.69 -8.65 -37.71
C ALA A 519 26.84 -9.81 -38.27
N THR A 520 26.83 -10.92 -37.54
CA THR A 520 25.97 -12.08 -37.76
C THR A 520 24.50 -11.66 -37.76
N SER A 521 23.71 -12.17 -38.70
CA SER A 521 22.30 -11.81 -38.91
C SER A 521 21.47 -11.90 -37.64
N THR A 522 21.10 -10.76 -37.06
CA THR A 522 20.00 -10.65 -36.09
C THR A 522 18.67 -10.72 -36.84
N PRO A 523 17.62 -11.37 -36.31
CA PRO A 523 16.31 -11.41 -36.94
C PRO A 523 15.79 -10.00 -37.26
N PRO A 524 14.96 -9.83 -38.31
CA PRO A 524 14.40 -8.53 -38.65
C PRO A 524 13.67 -7.91 -37.46
N GLN A 525 13.91 -6.62 -37.23
CA GLN A 525 13.21 -5.80 -36.23
C GLN A 525 11.69 -5.98 -36.40
N GLY A 526 10.99 -6.41 -35.34
CA GLY A 526 9.54 -6.64 -35.35
C GLY A 526 9.04 -8.06 -35.64
N SER A 527 9.90 -9.06 -35.88
CA SER A 527 9.47 -10.47 -35.93
C SER A 527 9.34 -11.09 -34.53
N ASN A 528 8.46 -12.08 -34.38
CA ASN A 528 8.35 -12.86 -33.14
C ASN A 528 9.64 -13.64 -32.88
N LEU A 529 10.23 -13.45 -31.71
CA LEU A 529 11.46 -14.11 -31.26
C LEU A 529 11.20 -15.53 -30.74
N VAL A 530 9.96 -15.85 -30.39
CA VAL A 530 9.53 -17.19 -29.97
C VAL A 530 9.32 -18.07 -31.19
N GLN A 531 9.94 -19.26 -31.19
CA GLN A 531 9.71 -20.28 -32.20
C GLN A 531 8.56 -21.20 -31.79
N ASN A 532 7.79 -21.67 -32.77
CA ASN A 532 6.58 -22.47 -32.56
C ASN A 532 5.62 -21.78 -31.57
N SER A 533 5.34 -20.50 -31.81
CA SER A 533 4.56 -19.62 -30.92
C SER A 533 3.13 -20.08 -30.66
N GLY A 534 2.47 -20.68 -31.65
CA GLY A 534 1.14 -21.27 -31.52
C GLY A 534 1.15 -22.79 -31.44
N PHE A 535 2.29 -23.41 -31.13
CA PHE A 535 2.43 -24.87 -30.94
C PHE A 535 2.01 -25.78 -32.11
N GLU A 536 1.77 -25.25 -33.32
CA GLU A 536 1.33 -25.99 -34.50
C GLU A 536 2.37 -26.96 -35.09
N ALA A 537 3.67 -26.74 -34.82
CA ALA A 537 4.72 -27.57 -35.38
C ALA A 537 4.85 -28.93 -34.65
N SER A 538 5.21 -29.97 -35.39
CA SER A 538 5.51 -31.29 -34.83
C SER A 538 6.88 -31.40 -34.18
N SER A 539 7.84 -30.55 -34.59
CA SER A 539 9.15 -30.39 -33.97
C SER A 539 9.06 -29.49 -32.74
N ASN A 540 9.51 -29.98 -31.58
CA ASN A 540 9.42 -29.23 -30.32
C ASN A 540 10.63 -28.28 -30.15
N THR A 541 10.41 -26.97 -30.24
CA THR A 541 11.39 -25.92 -29.92
C THR A 541 11.35 -25.52 -28.44
N TRP A 542 10.35 -26.00 -27.69
CA TRP A 542 10.23 -25.81 -26.25
C TRP A 542 10.87 -26.97 -25.50
N VAL A 543 11.50 -26.68 -24.37
CA VAL A 543 12.08 -27.69 -23.48
C VAL A 543 11.07 -28.02 -22.40
N TYR A 544 10.71 -29.30 -22.28
CA TYR A 544 9.74 -29.79 -21.30
C TYR A 544 10.43 -30.47 -20.13
N ARG A 545 10.01 -30.16 -18.89
CA ARG A 545 10.53 -30.71 -17.63
C ARG A 545 9.40 -30.91 -16.61
N GLY A 546 9.72 -31.52 -15.48
CA GLY A 546 8.78 -31.76 -14.39
C GLY A 546 8.18 -33.17 -14.37
N ALA A 547 7.33 -33.44 -13.38
CA ALA A 547 6.76 -34.75 -13.10
C ALA A 547 5.63 -35.14 -14.07
N ASN A 548 4.84 -34.17 -14.54
CA ASN A 548 3.92 -34.33 -15.66
C ASN A 548 4.43 -33.52 -16.85
N HIS A 549 4.95 -34.19 -17.86
CA HIS A 549 5.54 -33.49 -19.00
C HIS A 549 4.47 -32.71 -19.77
N PRO A 550 4.71 -31.41 -20.04
CA PRO A 550 3.88 -30.65 -20.95
C PRO A 550 3.74 -31.34 -22.31
N ARG A 551 2.61 -31.11 -22.97
CA ARG A 551 2.32 -31.75 -24.26
C ARG A 551 1.55 -30.83 -25.19
N ARG A 552 1.79 -31.00 -26.49
CA ARG A 552 0.93 -30.42 -27.51
C ARG A 552 -0.47 -31.04 -27.41
N SER A 553 -1.52 -30.22 -27.43
CA SER A 553 -2.90 -30.67 -27.24
C SER A 553 -3.82 -30.09 -28.30
N THR A 554 -4.80 -30.89 -28.76
CA THR A 554 -5.91 -30.45 -29.62
C THR A 554 -7.21 -30.21 -28.82
N THR A 555 -7.17 -30.35 -27.50
CA THR A 555 -8.38 -30.27 -26.66
C THR A 555 -8.88 -28.84 -26.52
N GLN A 556 -7.96 -27.90 -26.36
CA GLN A 556 -8.22 -26.47 -26.40
C GLN A 556 -7.15 -25.83 -27.29
N ALA A 557 -7.55 -24.97 -28.21
CA ALA A 557 -6.65 -24.14 -29.00
C ALA A 557 -7.30 -22.75 -29.07
N HIS A 558 -6.50 -21.70 -28.92
CA HIS A 558 -6.99 -20.32 -29.06
C HIS A 558 -7.00 -19.93 -30.53
N SER A 559 -5.92 -20.24 -31.24
CA SER A 559 -5.83 -20.17 -32.70
C SER A 559 -5.28 -21.51 -33.24
N GLY A 560 -5.43 -21.75 -34.54
CA GLY A 560 -4.93 -22.99 -35.14
C GLY A 560 -5.63 -24.27 -34.64
N SER A 561 -4.87 -25.36 -34.51
CA SER A 561 -5.35 -26.69 -34.12
C SER A 561 -4.73 -27.21 -32.82
N TYR A 562 -3.68 -26.57 -32.33
CA TYR A 562 -2.89 -27.05 -31.20
C TYR A 562 -2.57 -25.92 -30.21
N SER A 563 -2.43 -26.29 -28.95
CA SER A 563 -1.84 -25.45 -27.89
C SER A 563 -0.89 -26.27 -27.04
N LEU A 564 -0.17 -25.62 -26.13
CA LEU A 564 0.58 -26.28 -25.08
C LEU A 564 -0.32 -26.59 -23.90
N LYS A 565 -0.36 -27.83 -23.44
CA LYS A 565 -0.96 -28.19 -22.15
C LYS A 565 0.12 -28.44 -21.11
N LEU A 566 0.06 -27.72 -20.00
CA LEU A 566 0.78 -28.00 -18.77
C LEU A 566 -0.20 -28.51 -17.73
N GLY A 567 0.25 -29.39 -16.85
CA GLY A 567 -0.61 -29.95 -15.81
C GLY A 567 -1.40 -31.21 -16.20
N SER A 568 -2.16 -31.75 -15.25
CA SER A 568 -2.96 -32.97 -15.39
C SER A 568 -4.42 -32.76 -14.98
N ASN A 569 -5.31 -33.57 -15.57
CA ASN A 569 -6.72 -33.60 -15.22
C ASN A 569 -7.01 -34.33 -13.89
N SER A 570 -5.99 -34.92 -13.26
CA SER A 570 -6.10 -35.57 -11.95
C SER A 570 -4.72 -35.93 -11.40
N GLY A 571 -4.53 -35.79 -10.09
CA GLY A 571 -3.50 -36.49 -9.32
C GLY A 571 -2.05 -36.13 -9.68
N GLN A 572 -1.79 -34.90 -10.11
CA GLN A 572 -0.43 -34.42 -10.33
C GLN A 572 0.32 -34.24 -9.01
N GLN A 573 1.63 -34.47 -9.04
CA GLN A 573 2.57 -34.19 -7.95
C GLN A 573 3.79 -33.47 -8.53
N GLY A 574 4.05 -32.25 -8.11
CA GLY A 574 5.14 -31.40 -8.59
C GLY A 574 4.84 -30.61 -9.87
N ASP A 575 5.91 -30.09 -10.47
CA ASP A 575 5.85 -29.17 -11.60
C ASP A 575 5.57 -29.86 -12.94
N SER A 576 4.91 -29.12 -13.83
CA SER A 576 4.81 -29.33 -15.27
C SER A 576 5.32 -28.05 -15.95
N THR A 577 6.50 -28.09 -16.57
CA THR A 577 7.20 -26.88 -17.00
C THR A 577 7.62 -26.94 -18.45
N ALA A 578 7.32 -25.89 -19.21
CA ALA A 578 7.82 -25.68 -20.56
C ALA A 578 8.56 -24.35 -20.65
N TYR A 579 9.75 -24.33 -21.24
CA TYR A 579 10.46 -23.07 -21.46
C TYR A 579 11.17 -23.01 -22.81
N GLN A 580 11.43 -21.80 -23.29
CA GLN A 580 12.23 -21.54 -24.48
C GLN A 580 13.18 -20.36 -24.23
N LEU A 581 14.47 -20.56 -24.49
CA LEU A 581 15.43 -19.46 -24.46
C LEU A 581 15.28 -18.59 -25.71
N VAL A 582 15.22 -17.29 -25.50
CA VAL A 582 15.08 -16.24 -26.51
C VAL A 582 16.10 -15.14 -26.23
N THR A 583 16.76 -14.65 -27.28
CA THR A 583 17.69 -13.52 -27.17
C THR A 583 16.99 -12.26 -27.65
N ILE A 584 16.84 -11.28 -26.77
CA ILE A 584 16.31 -9.97 -27.16
C ILE A 584 17.48 -9.16 -27.72
N PRO A 585 17.37 -8.59 -28.93
CA PRO A 585 18.45 -7.79 -29.52
C PRO A 585 18.88 -6.63 -28.61
N GLY A 586 20.18 -6.40 -28.46
CA GLY A 586 20.72 -5.33 -27.58
C GLY A 586 20.36 -3.91 -27.99
N GLY A 587 19.98 -3.70 -29.25
CA GLY A 587 19.46 -2.41 -29.74
C GLY A 587 17.94 -2.27 -29.65
N ALA A 588 17.22 -3.26 -29.11
CA ALA A 588 15.78 -3.19 -28.95
C ALA A 588 15.43 -2.08 -27.96
N LYS A 589 14.55 -1.16 -28.39
CA LYS A 589 13.97 -0.11 -27.57
C LYS A 589 12.71 -0.58 -26.84
N SER A 590 12.09 -1.64 -27.36
CA SER A 590 10.98 -2.33 -26.73
C SER A 590 11.07 -3.84 -26.96
N ALA A 591 10.65 -4.65 -26.00
CA ALA A 591 10.43 -6.08 -26.15
C ALA A 591 9.15 -6.47 -25.43
N ASN A 592 8.14 -6.93 -26.16
CA ASN A 592 6.81 -7.18 -25.60
C ASN A 592 6.45 -8.66 -25.72
N LEU A 593 6.23 -9.32 -24.58
CA LEU A 593 5.73 -10.68 -24.48
C LEU A 593 4.21 -10.65 -24.34
N THR A 594 3.51 -11.35 -25.22
CA THR A 594 2.09 -11.67 -25.09
C THR A 594 1.89 -13.16 -25.23
N PHE A 595 0.85 -13.68 -24.60
CA PHE A 595 0.39 -15.06 -24.79
C PHE A 595 -1.06 -15.15 -24.32
N TYR A 596 -1.76 -16.19 -24.75
CA TYR A 596 -3.05 -16.56 -24.19
C TYR A 596 -2.88 -17.76 -23.27
N TYR A 597 -3.53 -17.74 -22.11
CA TYR A 597 -3.64 -18.92 -21.26
C TYR A 597 -5.10 -19.24 -20.93
N TRP A 598 -5.39 -20.51 -20.72
CA TRP A 598 -6.70 -21.03 -20.36
C TRP A 598 -6.54 -21.86 -19.07
N PRO A 599 -6.94 -21.32 -17.91
CA PRO A 599 -6.75 -22.01 -16.63
C PRO A 599 -7.92 -22.93 -16.27
N ALA A 600 -7.61 -24.05 -15.60
CA ALA A 600 -8.60 -24.91 -14.97
C ALA A 600 -8.05 -25.56 -13.70
N SER A 601 -8.70 -25.21 -12.58
CA SER A 601 -8.45 -25.79 -11.29
C SER A 601 -9.76 -26.23 -10.62
N ASN A 602 -9.74 -27.32 -9.87
CA ASN A 602 -10.73 -27.55 -8.80
C ASN A 602 -10.06 -27.54 -7.41
N ASP A 603 -8.78 -27.19 -7.39
CA ASP A 603 -7.97 -26.99 -6.20
C ASP A 603 -7.98 -25.50 -5.84
N SER A 604 -8.31 -25.21 -4.58
CA SER A 604 -8.33 -23.86 -4.00
C SER A 604 -7.30 -23.74 -2.87
N SER A 605 -6.41 -24.73 -2.73
CA SER A 605 -5.33 -24.74 -1.76
C SER A 605 -4.10 -24.00 -2.27
N THR A 606 -3.18 -23.68 -1.36
CA THR A 606 -1.86 -23.11 -1.70
C THR A 606 -0.91 -24.10 -2.37
N TYR A 607 -1.34 -25.34 -2.62
CA TYR A 607 -0.51 -26.42 -3.17
C TYR A 607 -0.61 -26.57 -4.68
N ALA A 608 -1.45 -25.76 -5.34
CA ALA A 608 -1.65 -25.76 -6.77
C ALA A 608 -1.55 -24.34 -7.32
N TRP A 609 -0.93 -24.14 -8.48
CA TRP A 609 -0.91 -22.86 -9.19
C TRP A 609 -0.50 -23.00 -10.66
N GLN A 610 -0.88 -22.00 -11.44
CA GLN A 610 -0.52 -21.76 -12.84
C GLN A 610 0.36 -20.52 -12.90
N GLU A 611 1.43 -20.55 -13.67
CA GLU A 611 2.50 -19.56 -13.57
C GLU A 611 3.21 -19.33 -14.91
N ALA A 612 3.69 -18.11 -15.10
CA ALA A 612 4.66 -17.81 -16.14
C ALA A 612 5.81 -16.98 -15.56
N ASP A 613 7.02 -17.29 -16.00
CA ASP A 613 8.25 -16.69 -15.50
C ASP A 613 9.20 -16.29 -16.63
N ILE A 614 10.09 -15.36 -16.30
CA ILE A 614 11.34 -15.17 -16.98
C ILE A 614 12.44 -15.87 -16.17
N VAL A 615 13.18 -16.76 -16.83
CA VAL A 615 14.33 -17.44 -16.25
C VAL A 615 15.63 -17.00 -16.92
N ASN A 616 16.75 -17.09 -16.22
CA ASN A 616 18.07 -16.93 -16.85
C ASN A 616 18.50 -18.21 -17.59
N SER A 617 19.66 -18.18 -18.26
CA SER A 617 20.20 -19.34 -18.98
C SER A 617 20.50 -20.56 -18.09
N SER A 618 20.62 -20.36 -16.78
CA SER A 618 20.83 -21.42 -15.78
C SER A 618 19.52 -22.01 -15.26
N GLY A 619 18.36 -21.49 -15.68
CA GLY A 619 17.03 -21.92 -15.24
C GLY A 619 16.56 -21.31 -13.93
N THR A 620 17.26 -20.29 -13.40
CA THR A 620 16.80 -19.54 -12.23
C THR A 620 15.73 -18.55 -12.65
N ILE A 621 14.61 -18.49 -11.93
CA ILE A 621 13.59 -17.45 -12.11
C ILE A 621 14.21 -16.09 -11.74
N ILE A 622 14.15 -15.15 -12.68
CA ILE A 622 14.63 -13.78 -12.53
C ILE A 622 13.48 -12.75 -12.57
N GLN A 623 12.28 -13.17 -12.95
CA GLN A 623 11.03 -12.42 -12.78
C GLN A 623 9.86 -13.40 -12.87
N GLN A 624 8.97 -13.40 -11.87
CA GLN A 624 7.66 -14.07 -11.97
C GLN A 624 6.69 -13.09 -12.64
N LEU A 625 6.08 -13.49 -13.75
CA LEU A 625 5.15 -12.65 -14.50
C LEU A 625 3.74 -12.71 -13.92
N PHE A 626 3.30 -13.92 -13.55
CA PHE A 626 2.09 -14.13 -12.76
C PHE A 626 2.13 -15.51 -12.09
N ARG A 627 1.37 -15.67 -11.00
CA ARG A 627 1.08 -16.95 -10.37
C ARG A 627 -0.32 -16.93 -9.78
N ASN A 628 -1.20 -17.78 -10.30
CA ASN A 628 -2.62 -17.81 -9.95
C ASN A 628 -3.15 -19.24 -9.84
N THR A 629 -4.23 -19.45 -9.11
CA THR A 629 -4.92 -20.76 -9.04
C THR A 629 -6.38 -20.56 -9.43
N THR A 630 -6.63 -20.62 -10.73
CA THR A 630 -7.91 -20.15 -11.29
C THR A 630 -8.60 -21.21 -12.15
N ASN A 631 -9.90 -21.01 -12.39
CA ASN A 631 -10.77 -21.94 -13.13
C ASN A 631 -11.71 -21.20 -14.08
N ASP A 632 -11.24 -20.12 -14.69
CA ASP A 632 -12.02 -19.28 -15.61
C ASP A 632 -12.56 -20.08 -16.79
N ARG A 633 -11.81 -21.10 -17.23
CA ARG A 633 -12.18 -21.93 -18.38
C ARG A 633 -12.47 -21.10 -19.64
N SER A 634 -11.77 -19.97 -19.77
CA SER A 634 -11.77 -19.09 -20.93
C SER A 634 -10.33 -18.64 -21.25
N TRP A 635 -10.08 -18.25 -22.49
CA TRP A 635 -8.78 -17.73 -22.91
C TRP A 635 -8.59 -16.30 -22.37
N ILE A 636 -7.49 -16.09 -21.67
CA ILE A 636 -7.10 -14.81 -21.10
C ILE A 636 -5.78 -14.40 -21.75
N GLN A 637 -5.75 -13.19 -22.30
CA GLN A 637 -4.53 -12.63 -22.87
C GLN A 637 -3.67 -11.99 -21.78
N MET A 638 -2.41 -12.37 -21.71
CA MET A 638 -1.41 -11.73 -20.88
C MET A 638 -0.46 -10.90 -21.72
N ASN A 639 0.05 -9.82 -21.13
CA ASN A 639 0.92 -8.87 -21.81
C ASN A 639 1.97 -8.31 -20.83
N PHE A 640 3.25 -8.52 -21.14
CA PHE A 640 4.38 -8.13 -20.31
C PHE A 640 5.44 -7.41 -21.13
N ASP A 641 6.05 -6.40 -20.54
CA ASP A 641 7.22 -5.73 -21.11
C ASP A 641 8.50 -6.40 -20.60
N LEU A 642 9.31 -6.87 -21.54
CA LEU A 642 10.60 -7.51 -21.32
C LEU A 642 11.76 -6.63 -21.82
N SER A 643 11.53 -5.34 -22.05
CA SER A 643 12.54 -4.41 -22.59
C SER A 643 13.78 -4.28 -21.69
N SER A 644 13.64 -4.49 -20.38
CA SER A 644 14.76 -4.53 -19.42
C SER A 644 15.78 -5.64 -19.74
N TYR A 645 15.36 -6.67 -20.49
CA TYR A 645 16.19 -7.78 -20.94
C TYR A 645 16.79 -7.56 -22.33
N ALA A 646 16.71 -6.35 -22.90
CA ALA A 646 17.39 -6.02 -24.15
C ALA A 646 18.89 -6.37 -24.07
N GLY A 647 19.36 -7.14 -25.05
CA GLY A 647 20.74 -7.62 -25.12
C GLY A 647 21.01 -8.89 -24.31
N GLN A 648 20.00 -9.43 -23.63
CA GLN A 648 20.12 -10.63 -22.83
C GLN A 648 19.46 -11.83 -23.51
N THR A 649 19.93 -13.03 -23.16
CA THR A 649 19.25 -14.29 -23.43
C THR A 649 18.49 -14.69 -22.18
N ILE A 650 17.16 -14.72 -22.28
CA ILE A 650 16.24 -15.08 -21.21
C ILE A 650 15.45 -16.31 -21.62
N GLY A 651 14.88 -17.04 -20.66
CA GLY A 651 13.90 -18.09 -20.91
C GLY A 651 12.50 -17.59 -20.62
N ILE A 652 11.59 -17.76 -21.57
CA ILE A 652 10.15 -17.65 -21.30
C ILE A 652 9.73 -19.01 -20.76
N GLN A 653 9.22 -19.06 -19.55
CA GLN A 653 8.79 -20.28 -18.88
C GLN A 653 7.29 -20.21 -18.59
N PHE A 654 6.61 -21.32 -18.83
CA PHE A 654 5.25 -21.60 -18.39
C PHE A 654 5.29 -22.79 -17.45
N LEU A 655 4.53 -22.72 -16.36
CA LEU A 655 4.52 -23.71 -15.31
C LEU A 655 3.10 -23.96 -14.80
N ASP A 656 2.83 -25.22 -14.52
CA ASP A 656 1.72 -25.64 -13.67
C ASP A 656 2.28 -26.48 -12.52
N HIS A 657 1.90 -26.18 -11.29
CA HIS A 657 2.27 -26.93 -10.10
C HIS A 657 1.04 -27.53 -9.44
N GLU A 658 1.19 -28.72 -8.88
CA GLU A 658 0.15 -29.35 -8.06
C GLU A 658 0.79 -30.35 -7.09
N ASN A 659 0.29 -30.39 -5.85
CA ASN A 659 0.57 -31.47 -4.90
C ASN A 659 -0.74 -32.12 -4.42
N ALA A 660 -1.44 -32.77 -5.35
CA ALA A 660 -2.73 -33.43 -5.12
C ALA A 660 -2.69 -34.52 -4.03
N ASN A 661 -1.51 -35.04 -3.64
CA ASN A 661 -1.31 -36.06 -2.61
C ASN A 661 -2.20 -37.31 -2.79
N GLY A 662 -2.46 -37.69 -4.04
CA GLY A 662 -3.32 -38.82 -4.40
C GLY A 662 -4.83 -38.50 -4.42
N GLY A 663 -5.21 -37.25 -4.15
CA GLY A 663 -6.57 -36.75 -4.32
C GLY A 663 -6.98 -36.59 -5.79
N ALA A 664 -8.29 -36.47 -6.02
CA ALA A 664 -8.87 -36.26 -7.36
C ALA A 664 -8.86 -34.76 -7.77
N TYR A 665 -7.84 -34.02 -7.37
CA TYR A 665 -7.63 -32.63 -7.73
C TYR A 665 -7.00 -32.53 -9.11
N HIS A 666 -7.38 -31.49 -9.84
CA HIS A 666 -6.82 -31.09 -11.10
C HIS A 666 -6.42 -29.63 -11.04
N ASN A 667 -5.22 -29.36 -11.50
CA ASN A 667 -4.73 -28.04 -11.83
C ASN A 667 -3.96 -28.19 -13.14
N TYR A 668 -4.33 -27.38 -14.12
CA TYR A 668 -3.69 -27.35 -15.42
C TYR A 668 -4.00 -26.05 -16.15
N MET A 669 -3.17 -25.73 -17.14
CA MET A 669 -3.47 -24.67 -18.09
C MET A 669 -3.14 -25.08 -19.53
N TYR A 670 -3.83 -24.43 -20.47
CA TYR A 670 -3.37 -24.37 -21.86
C TYR A 670 -2.72 -23.03 -22.14
N VAL A 671 -1.69 -23.01 -22.96
CA VAL A 671 -1.01 -21.79 -23.41
C VAL A 671 -0.94 -21.80 -24.93
N ASP A 672 -1.22 -20.66 -25.55
CA ASP A 672 -1.25 -20.51 -27.00
C ASP A 672 -0.85 -19.09 -27.44
N ASP A 673 -0.58 -18.91 -28.74
CA ASP A 673 -0.28 -17.64 -29.39
C ASP A 673 0.82 -16.79 -28.69
N VAL A 674 1.92 -17.44 -28.31
CA VAL A 674 3.03 -16.80 -27.58
C VAL A 674 3.84 -15.89 -28.50
N SER A 675 3.84 -14.59 -28.24
CA SER A 675 4.58 -13.62 -29.04
C SER A 675 5.54 -12.79 -28.19
N LEU A 676 6.84 -12.88 -28.47
CA LEU A 676 7.82 -11.91 -28.01
C LEU A 676 8.31 -11.10 -29.20
N THR A 677 7.89 -9.84 -29.31
CA THR A 677 8.35 -8.96 -30.39
C THR A 677 9.28 -7.89 -29.85
N ALA A 678 10.46 -7.76 -30.47
CA ALA A 678 11.43 -6.72 -30.14
C ALA A 678 11.51 -5.68 -31.27
N ARG A 679 11.50 -4.40 -30.90
CA ARG A 679 11.60 -3.26 -31.83
C ARG A 679 12.67 -2.29 -31.39
#